data_AF-A0A349GZJ3-F1
#
_entry.id   AF-A0A349GZJ3-F1
#
_cell.length_a   1.000
_cell.length_b   1.000
_cell.length_c   1.000
_cell.angle_alpha   90.00
_cell.angle_beta   90.00
_cell.angle_gamma   90.00
#
_symmetry.space_group_name_H-M   'P 1'
#
loop_
_entity.id
_entity.type
_entity.pdbx_description
1 polymer ?
#
loop_
_entity_poly.entity_id
_entity_poly.type
_entity_poly.pdbx_seq_one_letter_code
_entity_poly.pdbx_strand_id
1 'polypeptide(L)'
;MKMAWKASLEQWAFRLLWASVFCSAFTLPVGRVLLLLSMITLIYRAVRGGGRIRFPFPAWCWFSFAVVAVLASAFGVNPSLSFSKISKLIWFMGIPVAATLAISRARIIALLRAYVYGAGVLALDILVLRTWAAWQAGNRAVAQGKASDLWWEIIDRGSMTHGQVLMVALIALTGLLILAPRQRAENRPASDAAPVMGIPRLLGWFGQLTLLAAFILNFKRGSWASAGIVIMLFYGLTGHWRRVLLLLIAVGSMVMLPPVQRRLSDLRSELSLGHGGRLVMWTKIAPTLIREHPFGLGYRALDENLMQETARRHKVRVEKNRNHLHSNLLQITASLGWAGLAVYMVWMGNSLIKGIRQGIRGADVTDRRLGLTLAMMLSGLFINGLVEYNYGDAELVLVYGLLFGLLAANPASTRLPRTGRPTFWSRLLKVGRGVLAEPPCGSNRMGLIILLFCTAFLQPALALGPHELLVLANQREPDSVAVAKAYMQMRQIPDINLVELDLGPSGPGGVAAAISPEAFTSQIWTPVQQALRDRGIAAHIQAWAYSTHFPYRINTTPLAMSLQGLTFVRNRIPPSMEIAQGTYVSSLFAGPDGPGKNGFGPQSFDTMQQLLRDEMPLPNMTLGYIGTQGNTVAEVLAMLRRGSEADGTQPTGTVYYVVSDDIRSKARLWQFASAAEGLRRMGVNALVTNSFPQAATDIIGIMSGVPVVNPAAVGGYLPGAMAEHLTSFAATFDHPTQTKLSRWIAAGASGSAGTVCEPMSYWSKFPHARFFNHYRMGCTMIESFYQAIRCPLQLMLVGDPLTAPWAPRSTLQIKGIEPGESLRTARSIDLNIQAPRGVSYSRFIYLVDGKIIGEGQSFSLDPAEWAKGKHTLRAVAYTVGFVRSQAFDTVRFVIP
;
A
#
# COMPACT_ATOMS: atom_id res chain seq x y z
N MET A 1 36.50 -22.55 14.50
CA MET A 1 35.86 -21.28 14.07
C MET A 1 34.71 -21.45 13.06
N LYS A 2 34.88 -22.10 11.90
CA LYS A 2 33.83 -22.22 10.85
C LYS A 2 32.51 -22.89 11.30
N MET A 3 32.54 -23.87 12.21
CA MET A 3 31.32 -24.51 12.73
C MET A 3 30.54 -23.62 13.71
N ALA A 4 31.23 -22.86 14.57
CA ALA A 4 30.61 -21.94 15.52
C ALA A 4 29.86 -20.79 14.83
N TRP A 5 30.43 -20.26 13.74
CA TRP A 5 29.80 -19.21 12.92
C TRP A 5 28.58 -19.71 12.12
N LYS A 6 28.59 -20.97 11.66
CA LYS A 6 27.41 -21.56 10.98
C LYS A 6 26.25 -21.86 11.95
N ALA A 7 26.56 -22.20 13.20
CA ALA A 7 25.56 -22.40 14.25
C ALA A 7 24.92 -21.06 14.70
N SER A 8 25.68 -19.96 14.69
CA SER A 8 25.15 -18.63 15.05
C SER A 8 24.16 -18.08 14.03
N LEU A 9 24.38 -18.27 12.72
CA LEU A 9 23.46 -17.79 11.67
C LEU A 9 22.08 -18.44 11.72
N GLU A 10 22.00 -19.75 12.04
CA GLU A 10 20.70 -20.42 12.20
C GLU A 10 19.93 -19.87 13.41
N GLN A 11 20.64 -19.61 14.52
CA GLN A 11 20.04 -19.04 15.71
C GLN A 11 19.53 -17.62 15.45
N TRP A 12 20.28 -16.81 14.70
CA TRP A 12 19.84 -15.48 14.26
C TRP A 12 18.61 -15.57 13.36
N ALA A 13 18.61 -16.45 12.36
CA ALA A 13 17.46 -16.66 11.49
C ALA A 13 16.22 -17.09 12.30
N PHE A 14 16.38 -17.96 13.31
CA PHE A 14 15.29 -18.36 14.21
C PHE A 14 14.80 -17.20 15.10
N ARG A 15 15.70 -16.37 15.65
CA ARG A 15 15.31 -15.19 16.43
C ARG A 15 14.53 -14.18 15.58
N LEU A 16 14.93 -13.98 14.32
CA LEU A 16 14.23 -13.14 13.36
C LEU A 16 12.84 -13.70 13.02
N LEU A 17 12.72 -15.02 12.82
CA LEU A 17 11.42 -15.69 12.64
C LEU A 17 10.54 -15.52 13.89
N TRP A 18 11.10 -15.71 15.08
CA TRP A 18 10.39 -15.54 16.34
C TRP A 18 9.84 -14.11 16.49
N ALA A 19 10.69 -13.11 16.23
CA ALA A 19 10.31 -11.71 16.30
C ALA A 19 9.27 -11.37 15.22
N SER A 20 9.39 -11.95 14.02
CA SER A 20 8.39 -11.84 12.97
C SER A 20 7.03 -12.36 13.41
N VAL A 21 6.97 -13.56 13.99
CA VAL A 21 5.73 -14.16 14.49
C VAL A 21 5.10 -13.32 15.61
N PHE A 22 5.91 -12.83 16.54
CA PHE A 22 5.45 -11.91 17.60
C PHE A 22 4.86 -10.62 17.01
N CYS A 23 5.58 -9.94 16.13
CA CYS A 23 5.15 -8.68 15.52
C CYS A 23 3.96 -8.85 14.59
N SER A 24 3.83 -9.99 13.89
CA SER A 24 2.78 -10.22 12.88
C SER A 24 1.35 -10.10 13.42
N ALA A 25 1.16 -10.26 14.75
CA ALA A 25 -0.14 -10.16 15.38
C ALA A 25 -0.63 -8.71 15.59
N PHE A 26 0.26 -7.71 15.61
CA PHE A 26 -0.12 -6.31 15.90
C PHE A 26 0.57 -5.27 15.00
N THR A 27 1.61 -5.65 14.25
CA THR A 27 2.32 -4.79 13.30
C THR A 27 2.85 -5.59 12.10
N LEU A 28 2.04 -5.63 11.04
CA LEU A 28 2.34 -6.36 9.82
C LEU A 28 3.64 -5.92 9.12
N PRO A 29 3.96 -4.62 8.94
CA PRO A 29 5.17 -4.20 8.23
C PRO A 29 6.44 -4.73 8.90
N VAL A 30 6.53 -4.61 10.23
CA VAL A 30 7.68 -5.10 11.01
C VAL A 30 7.76 -6.63 10.93
N GLY A 31 6.62 -7.32 11.09
CA GLY A 31 6.56 -8.78 10.95
C GLY A 31 7.08 -9.27 9.59
N ARG A 32 6.73 -8.58 8.51
CA ARG A 32 7.19 -8.88 7.13
C ARG A 32 8.69 -8.66 6.93
N VAL A 33 9.21 -7.52 7.39
CA VAL A 33 10.65 -7.22 7.31
C VAL A 33 11.45 -8.29 8.06
N LEU A 34 11.03 -8.65 9.27
CA LEU A 34 11.69 -9.67 10.07
C LEU A 34 11.62 -11.08 9.43
N LEU A 35 10.50 -11.44 8.78
CA LEU A 35 10.40 -12.70 8.04
C LEU A 35 11.36 -12.71 6.84
N LEU A 36 11.41 -11.61 6.09
CA LEU A 36 12.31 -11.46 4.95
C LEU A 36 13.77 -11.56 5.41
N LEU A 37 14.15 -10.89 6.49
CA LEU A 37 15.50 -10.98 7.05
C LEU A 37 15.82 -12.40 7.52
N SER A 38 14.85 -13.13 8.10
CA SER A 38 15.00 -14.54 8.46
C SER A 38 15.28 -15.41 7.23
N MET A 39 14.53 -15.20 6.14
CA MET A 39 14.71 -15.89 4.87
C MET A 39 16.06 -15.56 4.21
N ILE A 40 16.45 -14.27 4.16
CA ILE A 40 17.75 -13.83 3.64
C ILE A 40 18.90 -14.48 4.44
N THR A 41 18.78 -14.52 5.77
CA THR A 41 19.79 -15.16 6.63
C THR A 41 19.91 -16.65 6.32
N LEU A 42 18.79 -17.34 6.08
CA LEU A 42 18.79 -18.75 5.67
C LEU A 42 19.42 -18.96 4.28
N ILE A 43 19.09 -18.12 3.30
CA ILE A 43 19.66 -18.17 1.94
C ILE A 43 21.18 -17.96 2.02
N TYR A 44 21.62 -16.91 2.73
CA TYR A 44 23.04 -16.61 2.93
C TYR A 44 23.79 -17.79 3.54
N ARG A 45 23.22 -18.42 4.57
CA ARG A 45 23.77 -19.60 5.20
C ARG A 45 23.88 -20.78 4.22
N ALA A 46 22.82 -21.03 3.43
CA ALA A 46 22.80 -22.11 2.44
C ALA A 46 23.84 -21.91 1.32
N VAL A 47 23.97 -20.68 0.79
CA VAL A 47 24.95 -20.32 -0.25
C VAL A 47 26.39 -20.49 0.25
N ARG A 48 26.67 -20.18 1.52
CA ARG A 48 28.00 -20.39 2.15
C ARG A 48 28.27 -21.85 2.56
N GLY A 49 27.53 -22.81 2.00
CA GLY A 49 27.66 -24.24 2.31
C GLY A 49 27.26 -24.59 3.74
N GLY A 50 26.39 -23.80 4.37
CA GLY A 50 25.86 -24.01 5.71
C GLY A 50 24.39 -24.45 5.69
N GLY A 51 24.14 -25.76 5.65
CA GLY A 51 22.78 -26.32 5.77
C GLY A 51 21.91 -26.16 4.52
N ARG A 52 20.70 -26.74 4.54
CA ARG A 52 19.73 -26.73 3.43
C ARG A 52 18.41 -26.12 3.89
N ILE A 53 17.80 -25.29 3.04
CA ILE A 53 16.43 -24.82 3.22
C ILE A 53 15.49 -25.98 2.86
N ARG A 54 14.61 -26.37 3.79
CA ARG A 54 13.60 -27.40 3.57
C ARG A 54 12.45 -26.82 2.76
N PHE A 55 12.06 -27.53 1.70
CA PHE A 55 10.92 -27.17 0.85
C PHE A 55 9.87 -28.29 0.90
N PRO A 56 9.06 -28.35 1.97
CA PRO A 56 8.16 -29.47 2.20
C PRO A 56 6.96 -29.44 1.23
N PHE A 57 6.19 -30.53 1.17
CA PHE A 57 5.00 -30.62 0.30
C PHE A 57 4.04 -29.41 0.35
N PRO A 58 3.71 -28.79 1.50
CA PRO A 58 2.91 -27.56 1.52
C PRO A 58 3.57 -26.37 0.81
N ALA A 59 4.90 -26.30 0.74
CA ALA A 59 5.62 -25.28 -0.03
C ALA A 59 5.51 -25.55 -1.54
N TRP A 60 5.49 -26.82 -1.97
CA TRP A 60 5.18 -27.18 -3.36
C TRP A 60 3.73 -26.89 -3.74
N CYS A 61 2.79 -27.07 -2.82
CA CYS A 61 1.40 -26.65 -3.02
C CYS A 61 1.29 -25.13 -3.16
N TRP A 62 2.04 -24.37 -2.36
CA TRP A 62 2.17 -22.91 -2.54
C TRP A 62 2.71 -22.54 -3.92
N PHE A 63 3.79 -23.18 -4.37
CA PHE A 63 4.32 -22.95 -5.71
C PHE A 63 3.30 -23.26 -6.80
N SER A 64 2.61 -24.41 -6.70
CA SER A 64 1.55 -24.80 -7.63
C SER A 64 0.39 -23.81 -7.62
N PHE A 65 0.01 -23.33 -6.44
CA PHE A 65 -1.03 -22.31 -6.28
C PHE A 65 -0.62 -20.99 -6.94
N ALA A 66 0.65 -20.58 -6.81
CA ALA A 66 1.18 -19.40 -7.46
C ALA A 66 1.22 -19.54 -8.99
N VAL A 67 1.57 -20.72 -9.51
CA VAL A 67 1.51 -21.01 -10.96
C VAL A 67 0.07 -20.92 -11.47
N VAL A 68 -0.89 -21.57 -10.80
CA VAL A 68 -2.30 -21.47 -11.16
C VAL A 68 -2.80 -20.03 -11.06
N ALA A 69 -2.36 -19.27 -10.04
CA ALA A 69 -2.69 -17.87 -9.89
C ALA A 69 -2.16 -17.02 -11.06
N VAL A 70 -0.93 -17.24 -11.51
CA VAL A 70 -0.35 -16.56 -12.67
C VAL A 70 -1.11 -16.92 -13.93
N LEU A 71 -1.40 -18.20 -14.16
CA LEU A 71 -2.14 -18.66 -15.35
C LEU A 71 -3.57 -18.10 -15.37
N ALA A 72 -4.32 -18.23 -14.28
CA ALA A 72 -5.67 -17.67 -14.17
C ALA A 72 -5.67 -16.14 -14.31
N SER A 73 -4.61 -15.46 -13.88
CA SER A 73 -4.48 -14.00 -14.04
C SER A 73 -4.14 -13.60 -15.47
N ALA A 74 -3.30 -14.38 -16.16
CA ALA A 74 -2.93 -14.13 -17.55
C ALA A 74 -4.14 -14.25 -18.50
N PHE A 75 -5.02 -15.22 -18.25
CA PHE A 75 -6.23 -15.47 -19.03
C PHE A 75 -7.52 -14.94 -18.37
N GLY A 76 -7.37 -14.13 -17.31
CA GLY A 76 -8.47 -13.62 -16.50
C GLY A 76 -9.13 -12.37 -17.08
N VAL A 77 -10.19 -11.91 -16.42
CA VAL A 77 -11.02 -10.76 -16.87
C VAL A 77 -10.27 -9.44 -16.78
N ASN A 78 -9.33 -9.33 -15.83
CA ASN A 78 -8.51 -8.14 -15.64
C ASN A 78 -7.07 -8.53 -15.26
N PRO A 79 -6.20 -8.83 -16.27
CA PRO A 79 -4.84 -9.26 -16.01
C PRO A 79 -4.01 -8.22 -15.26
N SER A 80 -4.12 -6.92 -15.57
CA SER A 80 -3.33 -5.87 -14.92
C SER A 80 -3.64 -5.77 -13.41
N LEU A 81 -4.93 -5.75 -13.05
CA LEU A 81 -5.37 -5.79 -11.65
C LEU A 81 -4.89 -7.07 -10.94
N SER A 82 -4.95 -8.22 -11.62
CA SER A 82 -4.58 -9.50 -11.04
C SER A 82 -3.08 -9.59 -10.76
N PHE A 83 -2.24 -9.25 -11.75
CA PHE A 83 -0.77 -9.26 -11.61
C PHE A 83 -0.29 -8.30 -10.51
N SER A 84 -0.96 -7.16 -10.31
CA SER A 84 -0.60 -6.22 -9.24
C SER A 84 -0.78 -6.83 -7.83
N LYS A 85 -1.65 -7.83 -7.67
CA LYS A 85 -1.92 -8.52 -6.39
C LYS A 85 -1.17 -9.83 -6.19
N ILE A 86 -0.61 -10.46 -7.24
CA ILE A 86 0.13 -11.74 -7.14
C ILE A 86 1.32 -11.65 -6.18
N SER A 87 1.97 -10.48 -6.10
CA SER A 87 3.09 -10.22 -5.17
C SER A 87 2.78 -10.61 -3.71
N LYS A 88 1.50 -10.61 -3.30
CA LYS A 88 1.07 -11.04 -1.96
C LYS A 88 1.39 -12.51 -1.67
N LEU A 89 1.44 -13.37 -2.70
CA LEU A 89 1.73 -14.80 -2.54
C LEU A 89 3.16 -15.06 -2.07
N ILE A 90 4.09 -14.11 -2.24
CA ILE A 90 5.49 -14.28 -1.79
C ILE A 90 5.59 -14.53 -0.29
N TRP A 91 4.64 -14.02 0.50
CA TRP A 91 4.65 -14.11 1.96
C TRP A 91 4.39 -15.52 2.50
N PHE A 92 3.91 -16.45 1.67
CA PHE A 92 3.93 -17.88 1.99
C PHE A 92 5.36 -18.46 2.05
N MET A 93 6.41 -17.66 1.80
CA MET A 93 7.80 -18.00 2.16
C MET A 93 7.96 -18.37 3.64
N GLY A 94 7.01 -17.98 4.52
CA GLY A 94 6.94 -18.47 5.89
C GLY A 94 6.94 -19.99 6.01
N ILE A 95 6.44 -20.73 5.00
CA ILE A 95 6.38 -22.20 5.00
C ILE A 95 7.78 -22.82 5.00
N PRO A 96 8.65 -22.60 3.99
CA PRO A 96 10.01 -23.13 4.01
C PRO A 96 10.84 -22.56 5.16
N VAL A 97 10.66 -21.30 5.55
CA VAL A 97 11.39 -20.69 6.68
C VAL A 97 11.07 -21.42 7.98
N ALA A 98 9.79 -21.56 8.34
CA ALA A 98 9.37 -22.25 9.56
C ALA A 98 9.69 -23.75 9.50
N ALA A 99 9.51 -24.42 8.35
CA ALA A 99 9.87 -25.83 8.18
C ALA A 99 11.37 -26.10 8.38
N THR A 100 12.22 -25.13 8.01
CA THR A 100 13.68 -25.21 8.17
C THR A 100 14.12 -24.92 9.60
N LEU A 101 13.48 -23.95 10.27
CA LEU A 101 13.95 -23.44 11.55
C LEU A 101 13.28 -24.10 12.76
N ALA A 102 12.03 -24.57 12.65
CA ALA A 102 11.26 -25.15 13.76
C ALA A 102 11.50 -26.67 13.95
N ILE A 103 12.77 -27.07 13.92
CA ILE A 103 13.19 -28.48 13.91
C ILE A 103 13.07 -29.21 15.27
N SER A 104 12.74 -28.48 16.35
CA SER A 104 12.60 -29.05 17.70
C SER A 104 11.31 -28.61 18.37
N ARG A 105 10.82 -29.42 19.32
CA ARG A 105 9.64 -29.13 20.14
C ARG A 105 9.76 -27.77 20.82
N ALA A 106 10.93 -27.46 21.37
CA ALA A 106 11.20 -26.20 22.06
C ALA A 106 11.02 -25.00 21.12
N ARG A 107 11.49 -25.09 19.87
CA ARG A 107 11.34 -24.03 18.87
C ARG A 107 9.89 -23.86 18.41
N ILE A 108 9.15 -24.96 18.23
CA ILE A 108 7.71 -24.90 17.91
C ILE A 108 6.95 -24.21 19.05
N ILE A 109 7.18 -24.62 20.30
CA ILE A 109 6.56 -24.01 21.49
C ILE A 109 6.94 -22.52 21.60
N ALA A 110 8.19 -22.16 21.35
CA ALA A 110 8.64 -20.77 21.37
C ALA A 110 7.91 -19.90 20.33
N LEU A 111 7.68 -20.41 19.12
CA LEU A 111 6.92 -19.71 18.08
C LEU A 111 5.43 -19.59 18.43
N LEU A 112 4.82 -20.63 19.02
CA LEU A 112 3.45 -20.56 19.53
C LEU A 112 3.31 -19.49 20.62
N ARG A 113 4.28 -19.42 21.55
CA ARG A 113 4.32 -18.38 22.59
C ARG A 113 4.51 -16.99 21.99
N ALA A 114 5.40 -16.84 21.01
CA ALA A 114 5.60 -15.57 20.30
C ALA A 114 4.28 -15.05 19.73
N TYR A 115 3.53 -15.93 19.06
CA TYR A 115 2.25 -15.59 18.47
C TYR A 115 1.22 -15.16 19.53
N VAL A 116 1.11 -15.92 20.63
CA VAL A 116 0.21 -15.60 21.74
C VAL A 116 0.58 -14.27 22.41
N TYR A 117 1.88 -13.99 22.62
CA TYR A 117 2.33 -12.74 23.21
C TYR A 117 2.07 -11.55 22.30
N GLY A 118 2.31 -11.68 21.00
CA GLY A 118 1.97 -10.65 20.02
C GLY A 118 0.47 -10.37 19.99
N ALA A 119 -0.36 -11.41 20.01
CA ALA A 119 -1.80 -11.27 20.11
C ALA A 119 -2.25 -10.66 21.45
N GLY A 120 -1.48 -10.85 22.53
CA GLY A 120 -1.68 -10.18 23.81
C GLY A 120 -1.48 -8.66 23.70
N VAL A 121 -0.46 -8.21 22.95
CA VAL A 121 -0.26 -6.79 22.65
C VAL A 121 -1.45 -6.23 21.86
N LEU A 122 -1.90 -6.95 20.83
CA LEU A 122 -3.12 -6.58 20.08
C LEU A 122 -4.35 -6.52 20.99
N ALA A 123 -4.50 -7.47 21.91
CA ALA A 123 -5.62 -7.50 22.85
C ALA A 123 -5.63 -6.27 23.77
N LEU A 124 -4.46 -5.86 24.26
CA LEU A 124 -4.32 -4.64 25.06
C LEU A 124 -4.62 -3.37 24.25
N ASP A 125 -4.18 -3.28 22.99
CA ASP A 125 -4.54 -2.18 22.08
C ASP A 125 -6.06 -2.09 21.92
N ILE A 126 -6.74 -3.22 21.70
CA ILE A 126 -8.20 -3.25 21.56
C ILE A 126 -8.89 -2.82 22.86
N LEU A 127 -8.49 -3.42 23.99
CA LEU A 127 -9.15 -3.18 25.28
C LEU A 127 -8.96 -1.75 25.79
N VAL A 128 -7.77 -1.19 25.60
CA VAL A 128 -7.40 0.11 26.18
C VAL A 128 -7.53 1.20 25.13
N LEU A 129 -6.67 1.20 24.11
CA LEU A 129 -6.51 2.33 23.20
C LEU A 129 -7.72 2.51 22.29
N ARG A 130 -8.26 1.41 21.72
CA ARG A 130 -9.41 1.48 20.81
C ARG A 130 -10.71 1.75 21.54
N THR A 131 -10.93 1.13 22.70
CA THR A 131 -12.09 1.43 23.55
C THR A 131 -12.07 2.88 24.01
N TRP A 132 -10.91 3.40 24.42
CA TRP A 132 -10.75 4.81 24.78
C TRP A 132 -11.04 5.74 23.60
N ALA A 133 -10.52 5.43 22.41
CA ALA A 133 -10.81 6.21 21.21
C ALA A 133 -12.29 6.17 20.81
N ALA A 134 -12.97 5.03 20.98
CA ALA A 134 -14.41 4.88 20.77
C ALA A 134 -15.21 5.74 21.76
N TRP A 135 -14.82 5.73 23.04
CA TRP A 135 -15.42 6.58 24.07
C TRP A 135 -15.25 8.07 23.78
N GLN A 136 -14.06 8.50 23.36
CA GLN A 136 -13.84 9.88 22.93
C GLN A 136 -14.69 10.27 21.72
N ALA A 137 -14.85 9.37 20.75
CA ALA A 137 -15.67 9.61 19.57
C ALA A 137 -17.16 9.76 19.94
N GLY A 138 -17.67 8.85 20.78
CA GLY A 138 -19.03 8.93 21.32
C GLY A 138 -19.28 10.24 22.05
N ASN A 139 -18.41 10.63 22.99
CA ASN A 139 -18.57 11.89 23.72
C ASN A 139 -18.57 13.13 22.81
N ARG A 140 -17.75 13.14 21.75
CA ARG A 140 -17.76 14.22 20.76
C ARG A 140 -19.06 14.24 19.97
N ALA A 141 -19.63 13.08 19.64
CA ALA A 141 -20.90 12.99 18.94
C ALA A 141 -22.06 13.49 19.82
N VAL A 142 -22.10 13.11 21.10
CA VAL A 142 -23.08 13.66 22.07
C VAL A 142 -22.93 15.18 22.20
N ALA A 143 -21.71 15.69 22.33
CA ALA A 143 -21.44 17.12 22.41
C ALA A 143 -21.86 17.91 21.15
N GLN A 144 -22.05 17.22 20.01
CA GLN A 144 -22.55 17.78 18.75
C GLN A 144 -24.05 17.55 18.55
N GLY A 145 -24.79 17.12 19.58
CA GLY A 145 -26.22 16.85 19.50
C GLY A 145 -26.59 15.59 18.71
N LYS A 146 -25.63 14.70 18.43
CA LYS A 146 -25.86 13.44 17.73
C LYS A 146 -26.05 12.31 18.73
N ALA A 147 -26.99 11.41 18.45
CA ALA A 147 -27.09 10.16 19.19
C ALA A 147 -25.83 9.33 18.96
N SER A 148 -25.17 8.90 20.03
CA SER A 148 -24.02 7.99 19.96
C SER A 148 -24.15 6.87 20.98
N ASP A 149 -23.92 5.64 20.54
CA ASP A 149 -23.84 4.46 21.41
C ASP A 149 -22.36 4.03 21.44
N LEU A 150 -21.74 4.02 22.62
CA LEU A 150 -20.36 3.55 22.81
C LEU A 150 -20.15 2.17 22.20
N TRP A 151 -21.15 1.29 22.30
CA TRP A 151 -21.07 -0.06 21.75
C TRP A 151 -21.00 -0.05 20.23
N TRP A 152 -21.70 0.88 19.57
CA TRP A 152 -21.62 1.04 18.13
C TRP A 152 -20.23 1.56 17.73
N GLU A 153 -19.71 2.59 18.39
CA GLU A 153 -18.34 3.08 18.13
C GLU A 153 -17.26 1.99 18.28
N ILE A 154 -17.43 1.07 19.24
CA ILE A 154 -16.54 -0.09 19.40
C ILE A 154 -16.71 -1.10 18.25
N ILE A 155 -17.94 -1.41 17.85
CA ILE A 155 -18.24 -2.34 16.75
C ILE A 155 -17.66 -1.83 15.42
N ASP A 156 -17.78 -0.53 15.13
CA ASP A 156 -17.30 0.10 13.89
C ASP A 156 -15.79 -0.04 13.74
N ARG A 157 -15.07 0.15 14.84
CA ARG A 157 -13.60 0.09 14.89
C ARG A 157 -13.04 -1.34 14.92
N GLY A 158 -13.90 -2.34 15.03
CA GLY A 158 -13.52 -3.75 15.05
C GLY A 158 -13.06 -4.25 13.67
N SER A 159 -12.04 -5.09 13.64
CA SER A 159 -11.46 -5.65 12.40
C SER A 159 -11.69 -7.16 12.28
N MET A 160 -12.11 -7.65 11.11
CA MET A 160 -12.26 -9.10 10.86
C MET A 160 -10.93 -9.83 11.04
N THR A 161 -9.84 -9.25 10.51
CA THR A 161 -8.48 -9.76 10.62
C THR A 161 -8.05 -9.89 12.08
N HIS A 162 -8.25 -8.86 12.91
CA HIS A 162 -7.94 -8.93 14.34
C HIS A 162 -8.73 -10.03 15.06
N GLY A 163 -9.99 -10.24 14.65
CA GLY A 163 -10.82 -11.28 15.22
C GLY A 163 -10.27 -12.67 14.93
N GLN A 164 -9.79 -12.90 13.71
CA GLN A 164 -9.16 -14.17 13.32
C GLN A 164 -7.80 -14.37 14.00
N VAL A 165 -6.97 -13.33 14.14
CA VAL A 165 -5.70 -13.39 14.88
C VAL A 165 -5.94 -13.78 16.34
N LEU A 166 -6.88 -13.11 17.02
CA LEU A 166 -7.24 -13.42 18.40
C LEU A 166 -7.85 -14.83 18.54
N MET A 167 -8.68 -15.27 17.58
CA MET A 167 -9.20 -16.65 17.54
C MET A 167 -8.06 -17.67 17.50
N VAL A 168 -7.12 -17.52 16.57
CA VAL A 168 -5.99 -18.45 16.45
C VAL A 168 -5.11 -18.41 17.70
N ALA A 169 -4.93 -17.23 18.31
CA ALA A 169 -4.18 -17.07 19.55
C ALA A 169 -4.86 -17.75 20.75
N LEU A 170 -6.19 -17.67 20.88
CA LEU A 170 -6.97 -18.37 21.91
C LEU A 170 -6.87 -19.90 21.77
N ILE A 171 -6.92 -20.41 20.54
CA ILE A 171 -6.71 -21.84 20.26
C ILE A 171 -5.27 -22.26 20.60
N ALA A 172 -4.28 -21.45 20.21
CA ALA A 172 -2.88 -21.69 20.53
C ALA A 172 -2.62 -21.70 22.05
N LEU A 173 -3.16 -20.72 22.77
CA LEU A 173 -3.05 -20.63 24.23
C LEU A 173 -3.73 -21.81 24.91
N THR A 174 -4.88 -22.24 24.42
CA THR A 174 -5.56 -23.45 24.92
C THR A 174 -4.68 -24.68 24.76
N GLY A 175 -4.03 -24.84 23.59
CA GLY A 175 -3.05 -25.90 23.37
C GLY A 175 -1.86 -25.82 24.33
N LEU A 176 -1.29 -24.63 24.53
CA LEU A 176 -0.18 -24.39 25.47
C LEU A 176 -0.55 -24.71 26.93
N LEU A 177 -1.77 -24.38 27.36
CA LEU A 177 -2.27 -24.68 28.70
C LEU A 177 -2.53 -26.18 28.92
N ILE A 178 -2.92 -26.90 27.86
CA ILE A 178 -3.05 -28.36 27.89
C ILE A 178 -1.66 -29.03 27.86
N LEU A 179 -0.66 -28.40 27.25
CA LEU A 179 0.73 -28.88 27.23
C LEU A 179 1.45 -28.72 28.57
N ALA A 180 1.03 -27.79 29.44
CA ALA A 180 1.65 -27.58 30.74
C ALA A 180 1.60 -28.88 31.59
N PRO A 181 2.73 -29.34 32.15
CA PRO A 181 2.76 -30.57 32.93
C PRO A 181 1.76 -30.48 34.09
N ARG A 182 0.94 -31.52 34.27
CA ARG A 182 0.39 -31.81 35.60
C ARG A 182 1.60 -32.24 36.41
N GLN A 183 2.13 -31.39 37.27
CA GLN A 183 2.94 -31.85 38.39
C GLN A 183 2.05 -32.78 39.22
N ARG A 184 2.07 -34.08 38.91
CA ARG A 184 1.95 -35.10 39.94
C ARG A 184 3.39 -35.43 40.31
N ALA A 185 3.68 -35.25 41.59
CA ALA A 185 4.95 -35.56 42.20
C ALA A 185 5.31 -37.02 41.89
N GLU A 186 6.23 -37.25 40.98
CA GLU A 186 6.91 -38.53 40.84
C GLU A 186 8.35 -38.24 40.38
N ASN A 187 9.26 -38.56 41.29
CA ASN A 187 10.70 -38.37 41.28
C ASN A 187 11.35 -38.63 39.90
N ARG A 188 11.96 -37.61 39.29
CA ARG A 188 13.03 -37.79 38.29
C ARG A 188 14.18 -36.80 38.52
N PRO A 189 15.46 -37.23 38.39
CA PRO A 189 16.61 -36.37 38.64
C PRO A 189 16.79 -35.28 37.58
N ALA A 190 17.38 -34.16 38.00
CA ALA A 190 17.32 -32.84 37.34
C ALA A 190 18.35 -32.58 36.23
N SER A 191 19.05 -33.58 35.67
CA SER A 191 20.23 -33.32 34.83
C SER A 191 20.00 -33.15 33.33
N ASP A 192 18.81 -33.41 32.77
CA ASP A 192 18.57 -33.29 31.30
C ASP A 192 17.38 -32.40 30.90
N ALA A 193 16.78 -31.68 31.84
CA ALA A 193 15.65 -30.80 31.56
C ALA A 193 16.12 -29.36 31.31
N ALA A 194 16.31 -28.97 30.05
CA ALA A 194 16.34 -27.54 29.70
C ALA A 194 15.07 -26.88 30.26
N PRO A 195 15.16 -25.69 30.89
CA PRO A 195 14.02 -25.08 31.57
C PRO A 195 12.99 -24.68 30.52
N VAL A 196 11.98 -25.52 30.31
CA VAL A 196 10.73 -25.10 29.68
C VAL A 196 10.08 -24.19 30.71
N MET A 197 10.48 -22.91 30.73
CA MET A 197 9.91 -21.88 31.59
C MET A 197 8.40 -21.90 31.34
N GLY A 198 7.65 -22.50 32.27
CA GLY A 198 6.19 -22.58 32.19
C GLY A 198 5.64 -21.17 32.36
N ILE A 199 4.58 -20.82 31.64
CA ILE A 199 3.82 -19.62 31.98
C ILE A 199 3.25 -19.90 33.39
N PRO A 200 3.51 -19.07 34.42
CA PRO A 200 2.87 -19.23 35.72
C PRO A 200 1.37 -19.37 35.53
N ARG A 201 0.72 -20.34 36.18
CA ARG A 201 -0.72 -20.64 35.92
C ARG A 201 -1.60 -19.39 35.99
N LEU A 202 -1.34 -18.51 36.96
CA LEU A 202 -1.99 -17.21 37.12
C LEU A 202 -1.80 -16.28 35.90
N LEU A 203 -0.58 -16.17 35.38
CA LEU A 203 -0.28 -15.36 34.19
C LEU A 203 -0.93 -15.94 32.92
N GLY A 204 -1.06 -17.27 32.85
CA GLY A 204 -1.76 -17.97 31.77
C GLY A 204 -3.27 -17.70 31.79
N TRP A 205 -3.89 -17.70 32.98
CA TRP A 205 -5.31 -17.34 33.16
C TRP A 205 -5.57 -15.88 32.83
N PHE A 206 -4.73 -14.96 33.33
CA PHE A 206 -4.84 -13.54 33.02
C PHE A 206 -4.69 -13.29 31.51
N GLY A 207 -3.69 -13.90 30.86
CA GLY A 207 -3.52 -13.81 29.41
C GLY A 207 -4.72 -14.36 28.63
N GLN A 208 -5.34 -15.45 29.10
CA GLN A 208 -6.54 -16.02 28.48
C GLN A 208 -7.75 -15.09 28.62
N LEU A 209 -7.95 -14.50 29.79
CA LEU A 209 -9.03 -13.55 30.04
C LEU A 209 -8.86 -12.27 29.20
N THR A 210 -7.65 -11.75 29.09
CA THR A 210 -7.33 -10.57 28.27
C THR A 210 -7.59 -10.83 26.78
N LEU A 211 -7.10 -11.96 26.25
CA LEU A 211 -7.38 -12.35 24.86
C LEU A 211 -8.87 -12.58 24.62
N LEU A 212 -9.57 -13.21 25.56
CA LEU A 212 -11.00 -13.46 25.46
C LEU A 212 -11.79 -12.15 25.48
N ALA A 213 -11.50 -11.24 26.40
CA ALA A 213 -12.16 -9.94 26.49
C ALA A 213 -11.98 -9.13 25.19
N ALA A 214 -10.75 -9.04 24.67
CA ALA A 214 -10.50 -8.36 23.39
C ALA A 214 -11.20 -9.05 22.22
N PHE A 215 -11.24 -10.39 22.20
CA PHE A 215 -11.90 -11.16 21.16
C PHE A 215 -13.41 -10.92 21.12
N ILE A 216 -14.02 -10.75 22.30
CA ILE A 216 -15.43 -10.41 22.46
C ILE A 216 -15.68 -8.96 22.07
N LEU A 217 -14.86 -8.00 22.50
CA LEU A 217 -15.06 -6.60 22.13
C LEU A 217 -14.82 -6.31 20.65
N ASN A 218 -14.25 -7.25 19.89
CA ASN A 218 -14.06 -7.08 18.45
C ASN A 218 -15.33 -7.37 17.61
N PHE A 219 -16.39 -7.95 18.20
CA PHE A 219 -17.73 -8.12 17.58
C PHE A 219 -17.79 -8.86 16.23
N LYS A 220 -16.86 -9.78 15.98
CA LYS A 220 -16.76 -10.55 14.72
C LYS A 220 -17.31 -11.97 14.87
N ARG A 221 -18.61 -12.10 14.59
CA ARG A 221 -19.43 -13.31 14.75
C ARG A 221 -18.84 -14.58 14.15
N GLY A 222 -18.35 -14.52 12.91
CA GLY A 222 -17.79 -15.69 12.24
C GLY A 222 -16.57 -16.26 12.98
N SER A 223 -15.75 -15.39 13.58
CA SER A 223 -14.59 -15.81 14.35
C SER A 223 -15.03 -16.40 15.69
N TRP A 224 -16.03 -15.81 16.35
CA TRP A 224 -16.61 -16.35 17.59
C TRP A 224 -17.14 -17.77 17.43
N ALA A 225 -17.96 -18.00 16.39
CA ALA A 225 -18.54 -19.31 16.11
C ALA A 225 -17.44 -20.35 15.86
N SER A 226 -16.45 -20.01 15.02
CA SER A 226 -15.31 -20.89 14.74
C SER A 226 -14.49 -21.20 16.00
N ALA A 227 -14.16 -20.18 16.80
CA ALA A 227 -13.43 -20.36 18.06
C ALA A 227 -14.19 -21.27 19.03
N GLY A 228 -15.50 -21.05 19.21
CA GLY A 228 -16.34 -21.85 20.08
C GLY A 228 -16.35 -23.32 19.65
N ILE A 229 -16.65 -23.59 18.37
CA ILE A 229 -16.67 -24.96 17.81
C ILE A 229 -15.31 -25.64 18.00
N VAL A 230 -14.22 -24.97 17.62
CA VAL A 230 -12.89 -25.56 17.65
C VAL A 230 -12.38 -25.77 19.07
N ILE A 231 -12.59 -24.82 19.99
CA ILE A 231 -12.13 -24.95 21.38
C ILE A 231 -12.95 -26.03 22.11
N MET A 232 -14.27 -26.11 21.88
CA MET A 232 -15.09 -27.20 22.43
C MET A 232 -14.62 -28.56 21.92
N LEU A 233 -14.41 -28.69 20.61
CA LEU A 233 -13.85 -29.91 20.01
C LEU A 233 -12.48 -30.23 20.61
N PHE A 234 -11.61 -29.24 20.77
CA PHE A 234 -10.28 -29.41 21.32
C PHE A 234 -10.32 -29.91 22.78
N TYR A 235 -11.20 -29.36 23.62
CA TYR A 235 -11.39 -29.87 24.98
C TYR A 235 -12.00 -31.27 25.02
N GLY A 236 -12.96 -31.56 24.14
CA GLY A 236 -13.55 -32.89 24.00
C GLY A 236 -12.50 -33.94 23.63
N LEU A 237 -11.73 -33.69 22.58
CA LEU A 237 -10.66 -34.58 22.09
C LEU A 237 -9.51 -34.76 23.09
N THR A 238 -9.35 -33.84 24.04
CA THR A 238 -8.30 -33.92 25.07
C THR A 238 -8.82 -34.39 26.44
N GLY A 239 -10.09 -34.79 26.54
CA GLY A 239 -10.69 -35.32 27.78
C GLY A 239 -10.99 -34.26 28.85
N HIS A 240 -11.06 -32.98 28.50
CA HIS A 240 -11.33 -31.87 29.42
C HIS A 240 -12.81 -31.45 29.41
N TRP A 241 -13.74 -32.40 29.46
CA TRP A 241 -15.19 -32.14 29.31
C TRP A 241 -15.73 -31.10 30.30
N ARG A 242 -15.20 -31.03 31.52
CA ARG A 242 -15.58 -29.99 32.50
C ARG A 242 -15.30 -28.56 32.01
N ARG A 243 -14.25 -28.38 31.18
CA ARG A 243 -13.93 -27.08 30.55
C ARG A 243 -14.88 -26.75 29.40
N VAL A 244 -15.48 -27.76 28.76
CA VAL A 244 -16.56 -27.55 27.77
C VAL A 244 -17.77 -26.96 28.49
N LEU A 245 -18.15 -27.49 29.65
CA LEU A 245 -19.25 -26.94 30.45
C LEU A 245 -18.99 -25.48 30.86
N LEU A 246 -17.77 -25.17 31.34
CA LEU A 246 -17.38 -23.79 31.68
C LEU A 246 -17.42 -22.85 30.47
N LEU A 247 -16.98 -23.32 29.30
CA LEU A 247 -17.05 -22.55 28.06
C LEU A 247 -18.50 -22.31 27.62
N LEU A 248 -19.38 -23.31 27.75
CA LEU A 248 -20.80 -23.16 27.45
C LEU A 248 -21.49 -22.16 28.39
N ILE A 249 -21.15 -22.18 29.68
CA ILE A 249 -21.63 -21.18 30.64
C ILE A 249 -21.13 -19.79 30.24
N ALA A 250 -19.83 -19.63 29.96
CA ALA A 250 -19.26 -18.35 29.55
C ALA A 250 -19.90 -17.82 28.25
N VAL A 251 -20.09 -18.66 27.24
CA VAL A 251 -20.78 -18.32 26.00
C VAL A 251 -22.24 -17.95 26.28
N GLY A 252 -22.94 -18.72 27.13
CA GLY A 252 -24.31 -18.42 27.55
C GLY A 252 -24.42 -17.05 28.21
N SER A 253 -23.55 -16.76 29.18
CA SER A 253 -23.48 -15.44 29.84
C SER A 253 -23.19 -14.31 28.85
N MET A 254 -22.30 -14.53 27.88
CA MET A 254 -22.00 -13.53 26.85
C MET A 254 -23.17 -13.27 25.90
N VAL A 255 -23.92 -14.30 25.53
CA VAL A 255 -25.12 -14.17 24.67
C VAL A 255 -26.21 -13.36 25.39
N MET A 256 -26.19 -13.29 26.72
CA MET A 256 -27.10 -12.42 27.47
C MET A 256 -26.73 -10.93 27.41
N LEU A 257 -25.57 -10.56 26.88
CA LEU A 257 -25.18 -9.16 26.75
C LEU A 257 -25.96 -8.49 25.59
N PRO A 258 -26.67 -7.36 25.83
CA PRO A 258 -27.48 -6.71 24.79
C PRO A 258 -26.73 -6.39 23.48
N PRO A 259 -25.46 -5.94 23.49
CA PRO A 259 -24.70 -5.71 22.25
C PRO A 259 -24.47 -7.00 21.45
N VAL A 260 -24.27 -8.13 22.13
CA VAL A 260 -24.10 -9.45 21.51
C VAL A 260 -25.43 -9.92 20.91
N GLN A 261 -26.54 -9.74 21.61
CA GLN A 261 -27.88 -10.07 21.12
C GLN A 261 -28.24 -9.29 19.86
N ARG A 262 -28.02 -7.97 19.84
CA ARG A 262 -28.19 -7.14 18.64
C ARG A 262 -27.35 -7.65 17.47
N ARG A 263 -26.10 -8.02 17.74
CA ARG A 263 -25.23 -8.58 16.71
C ARG A 263 -25.74 -9.94 16.22
N LEU A 264 -26.30 -10.78 17.08
CA LEU A 264 -26.87 -12.07 16.68
C LEU A 264 -28.19 -11.93 15.91
N SER A 265 -29.04 -10.94 16.22
CA SER A 265 -30.29 -10.71 15.49
C SER A 265 -30.05 -10.34 14.02
N ASP A 266 -28.98 -9.59 13.74
CA ASP A 266 -28.56 -9.25 12.36
C ASP A 266 -28.15 -10.47 11.52
N LEU A 267 -27.97 -11.66 12.11
CA LEU A 267 -27.61 -12.86 11.35
C LEU A 267 -28.70 -13.21 10.31
N ARG A 268 -29.96 -12.85 10.60
CA ARG A 268 -31.09 -13.12 9.69
C ARG A 268 -30.99 -12.29 8.40
N SER A 269 -30.46 -11.07 8.44
CA SER A 269 -30.32 -10.23 7.24
C SER A 269 -29.18 -10.73 6.33
N GLU A 270 -28.10 -11.24 6.92
CA GLU A 270 -26.94 -11.84 6.24
C GLU A 270 -27.27 -13.11 5.44
N LEU A 271 -28.28 -13.86 5.91
CA LEU A 271 -28.82 -15.05 5.27
C LEU A 271 -30.08 -14.78 4.44
N SER A 272 -30.46 -13.51 4.26
CA SER A 272 -31.64 -13.15 3.48
C SER A 272 -31.29 -12.89 2.00
N LEU A 273 -32.19 -13.29 1.10
CA LEU A 273 -32.09 -12.97 -0.32
C LEU A 273 -32.43 -11.50 -0.62
N GLY A 274 -33.19 -10.82 0.25
CA GLY A 274 -33.64 -9.44 0.05
C GLY A 274 -32.61 -8.35 0.40
N HIS A 275 -31.71 -8.61 1.35
CA HIS A 275 -30.72 -7.61 1.81
C HIS A 275 -29.37 -7.70 1.10
N GLY A 276 -29.17 -8.70 0.24
CA GLY A 276 -27.93 -8.81 -0.55
C GLY A 276 -26.71 -9.31 0.23
N GLY A 277 -26.94 -10.11 1.27
CA GLY A 277 -25.90 -10.71 2.10
C GLY A 277 -25.21 -11.94 1.47
N ARG A 278 -24.52 -12.74 2.30
CA ARG A 278 -23.72 -13.91 1.87
C ARG A 278 -24.50 -14.90 1.01
N LEU A 279 -25.78 -15.13 1.31
CA LEU A 279 -26.58 -16.10 0.57
C LEU A 279 -26.74 -15.73 -0.92
N VAL A 280 -26.91 -14.44 -1.23
CA VAL A 280 -26.95 -13.95 -2.62
C VAL A 280 -25.60 -14.16 -3.30
N MET A 281 -24.51 -13.82 -2.61
CA MET A 281 -23.16 -14.04 -3.13
C MET A 281 -22.90 -15.52 -3.43
N TRP A 282 -23.35 -16.43 -2.58
CA TRP A 282 -23.06 -17.86 -2.71
C TRP A 282 -23.95 -18.61 -3.70
N THR A 283 -25.21 -18.19 -3.84
CA THR A 283 -26.20 -18.92 -4.66
C THR A 283 -26.43 -18.30 -6.03
N LYS A 284 -26.15 -17.01 -6.19
CA LYS A 284 -26.39 -16.28 -7.45
C LYS A 284 -25.09 -15.79 -8.08
N ILE A 285 -24.26 -15.09 -7.32
CA ILE A 285 -23.06 -14.43 -7.87
C ILE A 285 -21.96 -15.45 -8.16
N ALA A 286 -21.49 -16.17 -7.14
CA ALA A 286 -20.39 -17.13 -7.27
C ALA A 286 -20.64 -18.20 -8.34
N PRO A 287 -21.81 -18.87 -8.39
CA PRO A 287 -22.05 -19.90 -9.41
C PRO A 287 -22.07 -19.35 -10.84
N THR A 288 -22.56 -18.11 -11.02
CA THR A 288 -22.56 -17.45 -12.33
C THR A 288 -21.14 -17.16 -12.79
N LEU A 289 -20.33 -16.54 -11.92
CA LEU A 289 -18.93 -16.23 -12.21
C LEU A 289 -18.10 -17.50 -12.48
N ILE A 290 -18.30 -18.56 -11.71
CA ILE A 290 -17.59 -19.84 -11.89
C ILE A 290 -18.00 -20.52 -13.20
N ARG A 291 -19.27 -20.40 -13.62
CA ARG A 291 -19.75 -20.97 -14.88
C ARG A 291 -19.23 -20.19 -16.09
N GLU A 292 -19.19 -18.85 -16.01
CA GLU A 292 -18.67 -17.97 -17.07
C GLU A 292 -17.13 -18.06 -17.17
N HIS A 293 -16.44 -18.30 -16.06
CA HIS A 293 -14.97 -18.35 -15.99
C HIS A 293 -14.46 -19.64 -15.30
N PRO A 294 -14.59 -20.81 -15.93
CA PRO A 294 -14.23 -22.10 -15.32
C PRO A 294 -12.72 -22.23 -14.99
N PHE A 295 -11.87 -21.47 -15.69
CA PHE A 295 -10.42 -21.39 -15.45
C PHE A 295 -10.02 -20.25 -14.48
N GLY A 296 -11.00 -19.50 -13.96
CA GLY A 296 -10.81 -18.42 -13.01
C GLY A 296 -10.86 -17.03 -13.63
N LEU A 297 -11.32 -16.06 -12.84
CA LEU A 297 -11.36 -14.64 -13.19
C LEU A 297 -9.99 -13.96 -13.20
N GLY A 298 -9.00 -14.57 -12.55
CA GLY A 298 -7.73 -13.95 -12.19
C GLY A 298 -7.59 -13.76 -10.68
N TYR A 299 -6.35 -13.82 -10.17
CA TYR A 299 -6.08 -13.77 -8.75
C TYR A 299 -6.50 -12.42 -8.15
N ARG A 300 -7.57 -12.43 -7.34
CA ARG A 300 -8.20 -11.23 -6.77
C ARG A 300 -8.67 -10.21 -7.83
N ALA A 301 -9.10 -10.71 -9.00
CA ALA A 301 -9.67 -9.91 -10.08
C ALA A 301 -11.12 -9.45 -9.83
N LEU A 302 -11.81 -10.08 -8.87
CA LEU A 302 -13.19 -9.74 -8.55
C LEU A 302 -13.27 -8.34 -7.91
N ASP A 303 -13.99 -7.43 -8.56
CA ASP A 303 -14.24 -6.08 -8.08
C ASP A 303 -15.73 -5.81 -7.85
N GLU A 304 -16.05 -4.61 -7.39
CA GLU A 304 -17.44 -4.20 -7.13
C GLU A 304 -18.27 -4.17 -8.42
N ASN A 305 -17.69 -3.69 -9.51
CA ASN A 305 -18.40 -3.54 -10.78
C ASN A 305 -18.91 -4.89 -11.28
N LEU A 306 -18.04 -5.90 -11.28
CA LEU A 306 -18.38 -7.25 -11.72
C LEU A 306 -19.42 -7.89 -10.80
N MET A 307 -19.33 -7.67 -9.48
CA MET A 307 -20.35 -8.16 -8.54
C MET A 307 -21.71 -7.47 -8.71
N GLN A 308 -21.73 -6.15 -8.88
CA GLN A 308 -22.97 -5.39 -9.07
C GLN A 308 -23.59 -5.67 -10.44
N GLU A 309 -22.79 -5.87 -11.48
CA GLU A 309 -23.27 -6.30 -12.80
C GLU A 309 -23.91 -7.69 -12.73
N THR A 310 -23.23 -8.66 -12.13
CA THR A 310 -23.78 -10.01 -11.95
C THR A 310 -25.07 -9.99 -11.12
N ALA A 311 -25.13 -9.16 -10.08
CA ALA A 311 -26.32 -8.99 -9.26
C ALA A 311 -27.51 -8.41 -10.07
N ARG A 312 -27.25 -7.40 -10.91
CA ARG A 312 -28.25 -6.81 -11.80
C ARG A 312 -28.83 -7.83 -12.79
N ARG A 313 -28.00 -8.70 -13.37
CA ARG A 313 -28.46 -9.78 -14.28
C ARG A 313 -29.45 -10.73 -13.60
N HIS A 314 -29.29 -10.99 -12.30
CA HIS A 314 -30.17 -11.84 -11.50
C HIS A 314 -31.33 -11.09 -10.82
N LYS A 315 -31.47 -9.78 -11.05
CA LYS A 315 -32.45 -8.92 -10.36
C LYS A 315 -32.38 -9.02 -8.83
N VAL A 316 -31.16 -9.20 -8.30
CA VAL A 316 -30.88 -9.26 -6.85
C VAL A 316 -30.02 -8.08 -6.44
N ARG A 317 -30.11 -7.70 -5.16
CA ARG A 317 -29.24 -6.67 -4.58
C ARG A 317 -27.99 -7.32 -3.99
N VAL A 318 -26.85 -6.67 -4.10
CA VAL A 318 -25.62 -6.98 -3.34
C VAL A 318 -25.15 -5.70 -2.69
N GLU A 319 -24.60 -5.80 -1.48
CA GLU A 319 -24.04 -4.66 -0.76
C GLU A 319 -22.96 -3.93 -1.59
N LYS A 320 -22.91 -2.60 -1.48
CA LYS A 320 -21.90 -1.76 -2.14
C LYS A 320 -20.54 -1.93 -1.46
N ASN A 321 -19.46 -1.52 -2.13
CA ASN A 321 -18.07 -1.63 -1.66
C ASN A 321 -17.61 -3.07 -1.36
N ARG A 322 -18.22 -4.05 -2.03
CA ARG A 322 -17.83 -5.46 -1.90
C ARG A 322 -16.87 -5.81 -3.04
N ASN A 323 -15.84 -6.60 -2.75
CA ASN A 323 -14.86 -7.10 -3.74
C ASN A 323 -14.50 -8.60 -3.55
N HIS A 324 -15.28 -9.34 -2.75
CA HIS A 324 -15.07 -10.77 -2.50
C HIS A 324 -16.36 -11.47 -2.06
N LEU A 325 -16.39 -12.79 -2.17
CA LEU A 325 -17.56 -13.66 -2.00
C LEU A 325 -17.76 -14.20 -0.57
N HIS A 326 -17.12 -13.59 0.44
CA HIS A 326 -17.18 -14.00 1.86
C HIS A 326 -17.05 -15.51 2.10
N SER A 327 -16.24 -16.22 1.32
CA SER A 327 -15.95 -17.64 1.48
C SER A 327 -14.68 -17.98 0.73
N ASN A 328 -13.72 -18.63 1.40
CA ASN A 328 -12.47 -19.06 0.77
C ASN A 328 -12.72 -20.00 -0.40
N LEU A 329 -13.60 -20.99 -0.24
CA LEU A 329 -13.85 -22.00 -1.27
C LEU A 329 -14.43 -21.35 -2.53
N LEU A 330 -15.47 -20.53 -2.37
CA LEU A 330 -16.12 -19.85 -3.49
C LEU A 330 -15.22 -18.79 -4.11
N GLN A 331 -14.51 -18.00 -3.28
CA GLN A 331 -13.59 -16.98 -3.78
C GLN A 331 -12.43 -17.58 -4.56
N ILE A 332 -11.82 -18.65 -4.07
CA ILE A 332 -10.70 -19.31 -4.76
C ILE A 332 -11.19 -19.95 -6.05
N THR A 333 -12.35 -20.60 -6.04
CA THR A 333 -12.92 -21.21 -7.25
C THR A 333 -13.27 -20.14 -8.29
N ALA A 334 -13.89 -19.03 -7.89
CA ALA A 334 -14.18 -17.93 -8.81
C ALA A 334 -12.90 -17.26 -9.33
N SER A 335 -11.88 -17.08 -8.48
CA SER A 335 -10.66 -16.37 -8.87
C SER A 335 -9.71 -17.23 -9.71
N LEU A 336 -9.58 -18.52 -9.37
CA LEU A 336 -8.53 -19.42 -9.89
C LEU A 336 -9.08 -20.68 -10.56
N GLY A 337 -10.40 -20.75 -10.73
CA GLY A 337 -11.08 -21.88 -11.35
C GLY A 337 -11.04 -23.15 -10.51
N TRP A 338 -11.48 -24.24 -11.13
CA TRP A 338 -11.48 -25.57 -10.50
C TRP A 338 -10.08 -26.09 -10.18
N ALA A 339 -9.08 -25.73 -10.99
CA ALA A 339 -7.68 -26.05 -10.72
C ALA A 339 -7.19 -25.39 -9.42
N GLY A 340 -7.50 -24.11 -9.21
CA GLY A 340 -7.16 -23.41 -7.98
C GLY A 340 -7.82 -24.00 -6.75
N LEU A 341 -9.10 -24.38 -6.86
CA LEU A 341 -9.81 -25.08 -5.79
C LEU A 341 -9.15 -26.43 -5.47
N ALA A 342 -8.80 -27.23 -6.48
CA ALA A 342 -8.15 -28.53 -6.28
C ALA A 342 -6.82 -28.38 -5.55
N VAL A 343 -5.96 -27.45 -5.99
CA VAL A 343 -4.69 -27.16 -5.31
C VAL A 343 -4.91 -26.70 -3.87
N TYR A 344 -5.87 -25.80 -3.65
CA TYR A 344 -6.22 -25.34 -2.30
C TYR A 344 -6.68 -26.49 -1.39
N MET A 345 -7.57 -27.36 -1.88
CA MET A 345 -8.08 -28.49 -1.10
C MET A 345 -6.99 -29.51 -0.78
N VAL A 346 -6.11 -29.82 -1.73
CA VAL A 346 -4.94 -30.67 -1.50
C VAL A 346 -4.02 -30.05 -0.46
N TRP A 347 -3.77 -28.74 -0.57
CA TRP A 347 -2.88 -28.03 0.33
C TRP A 347 -3.41 -28.02 1.77
N MET A 348 -4.65 -27.55 1.98
CA MET A 348 -5.29 -27.49 3.30
C MET A 348 -5.46 -28.91 3.87
N GLY A 349 -5.98 -29.83 3.07
CA GLY A 349 -6.23 -31.21 3.47
C GLY A 349 -4.96 -31.94 3.89
N ASN A 350 -3.86 -31.79 3.15
CA ASN A 350 -2.58 -32.40 3.49
C ASN A 350 -2.08 -31.95 4.87
N SER A 351 -2.06 -30.64 5.10
CA SER A 351 -1.58 -30.07 6.37
C SER A 351 -2.49 -30.44 7.54
N LEU A 352 -3.81 -30.40 7.36
CA LEU A 352 -4.76 -30.79 8.40
C LEU A 352 -4.65 -32.28 8.76
N ILE A 353 -4.59 -33.16 7.75
CA ILE A 353 -4.39 -34.60 7.94
C ILE A 353 -3.08 -34.88 8.67
N LYS A 354 -2.00 -34.17 8.32
CA LYS A 354 -0.72 -34.29 9.04
C LYS A 354 -0.85 -33.91 10.51
N GLY A 355 -1.47 -32.77 10.81
CA GLY A 355 -1.69 -32.33 12.19
C GLY A 355 -2.55 -33.31 12.99
N ILE A 356 -3.65 -33.80 12.42
CA ILE A 356 -4.52 -34.81 13.05
C ILE A 356 -3.78 -36.13 13.27
N ARG A 357 -3.07 -36.63 12.25
CA ARG A 357 -2.25 -37.86 12.38
C ARG A 357 -1.20 -37.71 13.45
N GLN A 358 -0.54 -36.56 13.55
CA GLN A 358 0.39 -36.26 14.62
C GLN A 358 -0.32 -36.22 15.98
N GLY A 359 -1.52 -35.65 16.05
CA GLY A 359 -2.38 -35.64 17.23
C GLY A 359 -2.73 -37.03 17.76
N ILE A 360 -2.92 -37.99 16.86
CA ILE A 360 -3.30 -39.37 17.21
C ILE A 360 -2.06 -40.25 17.43
N ARG A 361 -1.06 -40.14 16.56
CA ARG A 361 0.08 -41.07 16.45
C ARG A 361 1.42 -40.47 16.87
N GLY A 362 1.44 -39.28 17.47
CA GLY A 362 2.66 -38.66 17.97
C GLY A 362 3.42 -39.60 18.93
N ALA A 363 4.75 -39.51 18.90
CA ALA A 363 5.65 -40.40 19.63
C ALA A 363 5.38 -40.41 21.14
N ASP A 364 5.01 -39.25 21.69
CA ASP A 364 4.57 -39.10 23.07
C ASP A 364 3.39 -38.12 23.19
N VAL A 365 2.92 -37.93 24.42
CA VAL A 365 1.79 -37.06 24.75
C VAL A 365 2.03 -35.61 24.33
N THR A 366 3.28 -35.14 24.40
CA THR A 366 3.64 -33.75 24.04
C THR A 366 3.55 -33.56 22.52
N ASP A 367 4.09 -34.49 21.73
CA ASP A 367 3.99 -34.46 20.27
C ASP A 367 2.56 -34.56 19.78
N ARG A 368 1.74 -35.42 20.43
CA ARG A 368 0.31 -35.53 20.16
C ARG A 368 -0.41 -34.21 20.43
N ARG A 369 -0.19 -33.61 21.59
CA ARG A 369 -0.81 -32.33 21.95
C ARG A 369 -0.36 -31.19 21.04
N LEU A 370 0.92 -31.13 20.65
CA LEU A 370 1.43 -30.13 19.70
C LEU A 370 0.80 -30.29 18.31
N GLY A 371 0.71 -31.52 17.80
CA GLY A 371 0.10 -31.82 16.51
C GLY A 371 -1.38 -31.46 16.49
N LEU A 372 -2.09 -31.82 17.55
CA LEU A 372 -3.49 -31.46 17.74
C LEU A 372 -3.68 -29.93 17.85
N THR A 373 -2.80 -29.24 18.59
CA THR A 373 -2.85 -27.76 18.70
C THR A 373 -2.76 -27.08 17.33
N LEU A 374 -1.75 -27.47 16.53
CA LEU A 374 -1.55 -26.90 15.19
C LEU A 374 -2.71 -27.25 14.24
N ALA A 375 -3.26 -28.47 14.34
CA ALA A 375 -4.44 -28.89 13.59
C ALA A 375 -5.66 -28.03 13.96
N MET A 376 -5.91 -27.80 15.25
CA MET A 376 -7.03 -26.98 15.71
C MET A 376 -6.88 -25.51 15.28
N MET A 377 -5.67 -24.94 15.33
CA MET A 377 -5.41 -23.59 14.81
C MET A 377 -5.77 -23.48 13.32
N LEU A 378 -5.34 -24.46 12.51
CA LEU A 378 -5.66 -24.50 11.08
C LEU A 378 -7.16 -24.73 10.83
N SER A 379 -7.81 -25.61 11.61
CA SER A 379 -9.26 -25.83 11.55
C SER A 379 -10.04 -24.56 11.85
N GLY A 380 -9.60 -23.74 12.81
CA GLY A 380 -10.24 -22.47 13.14
C GLY A 380 -10.26 -21.51 11.95
N LEU A 381 -9.14 -21.40 11.23
CA LEU A 381 -9.04 -20.59 10.02
C LEU A 381 -9.90 -21.16 8.88
N PHE A 382 -9.94 -22.49 8.73
CA PHE A 382 -10.74 -23.15 7.68
C PHE A 382 -12.24 -23.00 7.92
N ILE A 383 -12.72 -23.29 9.13
CA ILE A 383 -14.14 -23.15 9.51
C ILE A 383 -14.59 -21.70 9.39
N ASN A 384 -13.77 -20.76 9.84
CA ASN A 384 -14.05 -19.34 9.66
C ASN A 384 -14.05 -18.95 8.17
N GLY A 385 -13.17 -19.55 7.38
CA GLY A 385 -13.07 -19.38 5.93
C GLY A 385 -14.27 -19.86 5.13
N LEU A 386 -15.21 -20.60 5.75
CA LEU A 386 -16.48 -20.95 5.11
C LEU A 386 -17.42 -19.75 4.99
N VAL A 387 -17.29 -18.79 5.93
CA VAL A 387 -18.19 -17.64 6.06
C VAL A 387 -17.48 -16.29 5.89
N GLU A 388 -16.17 -16.31 5.64
CA GLU A 388 -15.33 -15.13 5.45
C GLU A 388 -14.24 -15.42 4.43
N TYR A 389 -13.88 -14.45 3.60
CA TYR A 389 -12.72 -14.59 2.72
C TYR A 389 -11.46 -14.15 3.46
N ASN A 390 -10.87 -15.10 4.18
CA ASN A 390 -9.69 -14.85 5.02
C ASN A 390 -8.38 -15.27 4.31
N TYR A 391 -8.49 -15.99 3.20
CA TYR A 391 -7.38 -16.52 2.44
C TYR A 391 -6.90 -15.51 1.39
N GLY A 392 -6.09 -14.55 1.81
CA GLY A 392 -5.62 -13.46 0.95
C GLY A 392 -5.35 -12.17 1.72
N ASP A 393 -5.79 -12.11 2.98
CA ASP A 393 -5.41 -11.07 3.93
C ASP A 393 -3.94 -11.21 4.34
N ALA A 394 -3.26 -10.07 4.36
CA ALA A 394 -1.82 -10.00 4.46
C ALA A 394 -1.29 -10.56 5.79
N GLU A 395 -2.00 -10.30 6.87
CA GLU A 395 -1.73 -10.75 8.22
C GLU A 395 -1.92 -12.27 8.33
N LEU A 396 -3.01 -12.79 7.76
CA LEU A 396 -3.32 -14.23 7.83
C LEU A 396 -2.45 -15.08 6.93
N VAL A 397 -1.95 -14.55 5.80
CA VAL A 397 -0.97 -15.27 4.97
C VAL A 397 0.27 -15.64 5.77
N LEU A 398 0.74 -14.77 6.68
CA LEU A 398 1.86 -15.10 7.57
C LEU A 398 1.50 -16.22 8.55
N VAL A 399 0.28 -16.20 9.10
CA VAL A 399 -0.22 -17.24 10.01
C VAL A 399 -0.35 -18.58 9.31
N TYR A 400 -0.95 -18.62 8.12
CA TYR A 400 -1.01 -19.82 7.28
C TYR A 400 0.39 -20.34 6.93
N GLY A 401 1.28 -19.45 6.50
CA GLY A 401 2.67 -19.79 6.19
C GLY A 401 3.40 -20.42 7.37
N LEU A 402 3.27 -19.83 8.56
CA LEU A 402 3.78 -20.37 9.81
C LEU A 402 3.18 -21.76 10.10
N LEU A 403 1.85 -21.90 10.10
CA LEU A 403 1.17 -23.16 10.44
C LEU A 403 1.55 -24.31 9.51
N PHE A 404 1.58 -24.07 8.19
CA PHE A 404 2.01 -25.09 7.23
C PHE A 404 3.46 -25.47 7.42
N GLY A 405 4.34 -24.48 7.69
CA GLY A 405 5.75 -24.74 7.98
C GLY A 405 5.93 -25.54 9.26
N LEU A 406 5.24 -25.20 10.35
CA LEU A 406 5.29 -25.92 11.63
C LEU A 406 4.78 -27.36 11.51
N LEU A 407 3.65 -27.56 10.82
CA LEU A 407 3.09 -28.89 10.54
C LEU A 407 4.01 -29.74 9.65
N ALA A 408 4.83 -29.10 8.83
CA ALA A 408 5.82 -29.78 7.99
C ALA A 408 7.18 -29.97 8.68
N ALA A 409 7.52 -29.19 9.69
CA ALA A 409 8.83 -29.22 10.35
C ALA A 409 9.07 -30.49 11.17
N ASN A 410 8.00 -31.15 11.63
CA ASN A 410 8.08 -32.10 12.72
C ASN A 410 8.76 -33.45 12.34
N PRO A 411 9.86 -33.83 13.02
CA PRO A 411 10.61 -35.07 12.77
C PRO A 411 9.91 -36.39 13.16
N ALA A 412 8.79 -36.38 13.89
CA ALA A 412 8.17 -37.62 14.38
C ALA A 412 7.47 -38.49 13.30
N SER A 413 7.42 -38.05 12.03
CA SER A 413 6.71 -38.75 10.95
C SER A 413 7.57 -39.68 10.08
N THR A 414 8.88 -39.73 10.28
CA THR A 414 9.82 -40.50 9.42
C THR A 414 10.25 -41.87 9.98
N ARG A 415 9.72 -42.32 11.12
CA ARG A 415 9.94 -43.70 11.61
C ARG A 415 8.63 -44.35 12.02
N LEU A 416 8.01 -45.12 11.11
CA LEU A 416 7.00 -46.12 11.46
C LEU A 416 7.69 -47.48 11.60
N PRO A 417 7.45 -48.25 12.69
CA PRO A 417 7.79 -49.66 12.72
C PRO A 417 6.86 -50.43 11.75
N ARG A 418 7.45 -51.26 10.89
CA ARG A 418 6.73 -52.23 10.05
C ARG A 418 6.33 -53.44 10.89
N THR A 419 5.21 -53.40 11.61
CA THR A 419 4.56 -54.63 12.12
C THR A 419 3.07 -54.40 12.41
N GLY A 420 2.20 -55.25 11.88
CA GLY A 420 0.78 -55.32 12.25
C GLY A 420 -0.21 -55.38 11.08
N ARG A 421 -1.07 -56.41 11.09
CA ARG A 421 -2.02 -56.80 10.02
C ARG A 421 -2.95 -55.65 9.56
N PRO A 422 -3.36 -55.63 8.27
CA PRO A 422 -4.22 -54.59 7.72
C PRO A 422 -5.62 -54.62 8.33
N THR A 423 -6.09 -53.50 8.89
CA THR A 423 -7.48 -53.31 9.33
C THR A 423 -8.40 -53.03 8.14
N PHE A 424 -9.71 -53.23 8.31
CA PHE A 424 -10.79 -53.02 7.32
C PHE A 424 -10.65 -51.69 6.52
N TRP A 425 -10.23 -50.60 7.18
CA TRP A 425 -9.99 -49.29 6.56
C TRP A 425 -8.85 -49.24 5.54
N SER A 426 -7.89 -50.17 5.60
CA SER A 426 -6.78 -50.26 4.66
C SER A 426 -7.17 -50.88 3.31
N ARG A 427 -8.34 -51.55 3.22
CA ARG A 427 -8.91 -52.04 1.95
C ARG A 427 -9.65 -50.94 1.18
N LEU A 428 -10.26 -49.97 1.87
CA LEU A 428 -11.04 -48.90 1.22
C LEU A 428 -10.18 -47.78 0.60
N LEU A 429 -8.92 -47.65 1.01
CA LEU A 429 -7.99 -46.59 0.57
C LEU A 429 -6.98 -47.04 -0.50
N LYS A 430 -7.29 -48.08 -1.28
CA LYS A 430 -6.54 -48.43 -2.50
C LYS A 430 -6.89 -47.47 -3.65
N VAL A 431 -6.53 -46.20 -3.49
CA VAL A 431 -6.30 -45.30 -4.63
C VAL A 431 -4.80 -45.05 -4.70
N GLY A 432 -4.15 -45.70 -5.66
CA GLY A 432 -2.79 -45.44 -6.18
C GLY A 432 -1.69 -45.08 -5.18
N ARG A 433 -1.02 -46.07 -4.58
CA ARG A 433 0.30 -45.91 -3.93
C ARG A 433 1.44 -45.75 -4.96
N GLY A 434 1.27 -44.88 -5.95
CA GLY A 434 2.22 -44.73 -7.07
C GLY A 434 2.83 -43.35 -7.28
N VAL A 435 2.40 -42.28 -6.60
CA VAL A 435 2.73 -40.89 -7.05
C VAL A 435 3.31 -39.95 -5.97
N LEU A 436 3.66 -40.42 -4.77
CA LEU A 436 4.18 -39.53 -3.71
C LEU A 436 5.53 -39.96 -3.14
N ALA A 437 6.48 -40.32 -4.01
CA ALA A 437 7.90 -40.25 -3.66
C ALA A 437 8.37 -38.81 -3.82
N GLU A 438 9.01 -38.24 -2.78
CA GLU A 438 9.63 -36.92 -2.88
C GLU A 438 10.66 -36.91 -4.02
N PRO A 439 10.61 -35.93 -4.96
CA PRO A 439 11.59 -35.89 -6.05
C PRO A 439 13.00 -35.68 -5.49
N PRO A 440 14.03 -36.34 -6.05
CA PRO A 440 15.40 -36.19 -5.60
C PRO A 440 15.87 -34.74 -5.79
N CYS A 441 16.18 -34.08 -4.68
CA CYS A 441 16.65 -32.69 -4.63
C CYS A 441 18.10 -32.60 -5.13
N GLY A 442 18.27 -32.26 -6.41
CA GLY A 442 19.56 -31.90 -7.01
C GLY A 442 20.08 -30.59 -6.44
N SER A 443 21.20 -30.67 -5.70
CA SER A 443 21.85 -29.57 -5.01
C SER A 443 22.45 -28.53 -5.96
N ASN A 444 22.37 -27.27 -5.57
CA ASN A 444 23.00 -26.06 -6.15
C ASN A 444 22.15 -25.19 -7.09
N ARG A 445 21.12 -25.72 -7.78
CA ARG A 445 20.25 -24.86 -8.63
C ARG A 445 19.10 -24.20 -7.85
N MET A 446 18.63 -24.80 -6.75
CA MET A 446 17.45 -24.33 -6.00
C MET A 446 17.69 -23.02 -5.21
N GLY A 447 18.91 -22.82 -4.68
CA GLY A 447 19.29 -21.57 -4.01
C GLY A 447 19.33 -20.38 -4.98
N LEU A 448 19.72 -20.64 -6.24
CA LEU A 448 19.74 -19.66 -7.32
C LEU A 448 18.31 -19.33 -7.80
N ILE A 449 17.42 -20.32 -7.90
CA ILE A 449 16.00 -20.12 -8.27
C ILE A 449 15.26 -19.30 -7.20
N ILE A 450 15.49 -19.54 -5.91
CA ILE A 450 14.91 -18.75 -4.82
C ILE A 450 15.51 -17.33 -4.77
N LEU A 451 16.81 -17.17 -5.05
CA LEU A 451 17.44 -15.86 -5.17
C LEU A 451 16.86 -15.08 -6.36
N LEU A 452 16.71 -15.70 -7.54
CA LEU A 452 16.08 -15.14 -8.74
C LEU A 452 14.60 -14.79 -8.51
N PHE A 453 13.87 -15.59 -7.71
CA PHE A 453 12.47 -15.32 -7.36
C PHE A 453 12.33 -14.21 -6.30
N CYS A 454 13.34 -13.98 -5.45
CA CYS A 454 13.37 -12.88 -4.49
C CYS A 454 13.92 -11.57 -5.10
N THR A 455 14.79 -11.63 -6.10
CA THR A 455 15.31 -10.45 -6.81
C THR A 455 14.35 -9.93 -7.88
N ALA A 456 13.48 -10.78 -8.43
CA ALA A 456 12.46 -10.36 -9.42
C ALA A 456 11.33 -9.47 -8.87
N PHE A 457 11.22 -9.27 -7.55
CA PHE A 457 10.12 -8.51 -6.93
C PHE A 457 10.56 -7.33 -6.06
N LEU A 458 11.84 -6.95 -6.10
CA LEU A 458 12.33 -5.68 -5.59
C LEU A 458 12.55 -4.73 -6.77
N GLN A 459 11.46 -4.31 -7.41
CA GLN A 459 11.52 -3.14 -8.28
C GLN A 459 11.85 -1.94 -7.40
N PRO A 460 12.97 -1.22 -7.64
CA PRO A 460 13.23 0.01 -6.92
C PRO A 460 12.19 1.09 -7.31
N ALA A 461 12.02 2.12 -6.49
CA ALA A 461 11.07 3.23 -6.70
C ALA A 461 11.83 4.48 -7.22
N LEU A 462 11.16 5.39 -7.96
CA LEU A 462 11.65 6.53 -8.75
C LEU A 462 11.10 7.96 -8.37
N ALA A 463 11.78 8.89 -7.68
CA ALA A 463 11.18 10.24 -7.43
C ALA A 463 10.84 11.00 -8.73
N LEU A 464 9.86 11.92 -8.78
CA LEU A 464 9.43 12.52 -10.07
C LEU A 464 10.56 13.25 -10.82
N GLY A 465 10.91 12.77 -12.01
CA GLY A 465 11.89 13.38 -12.90
C GLY A 465 11.32 13.81 -14.25
N PRO A 466 12.12 14.49 -15.10
CA PRO A 466 11.65 15.01 -16.38
C PRO A 466 11.10 13.96 -17.34
N HIS A 467 11.64 12.75 -17.33
CA HIS A 467 11.16 11.66 -18.18
C HIS A 467 9.82 11.06 -17.73
N GLU A 468 9.36 11.37 -16.52
CA GLU A 468 8.14 10.85 -15.90
C GLU A 468 6.99 11.87 -15.92
N LEU A 469 7.24 13.06 -16.46
CA LEU A 469 6.26 14.12 -16.59
C LEU A 469 5.75 14.20 -18.04
N LEU A 470 4.44 14.08 -18.23
CA LEU A 470 3.77 14.33 -19.50
C LEU A 470 3.38 15.81 -19.59
N VAL A 471 3.66 16.48 -20.71
CA VAL A 471 3.27 17.87 -20.94
C VAL A 471 2.13 17.92 -21.95
N LEU A 472 1.05 18.61 -21.61
CA LEU A 472 -0.15 18.77 -22.43
C LEU A 472 -0.22 20.20 -22.95
N ALA A 473 -0.35 20.38 -24.26
CA ALA A 473 -0.49 21.68 -24.90
C ALA A 473 -1.80 21.76 -25.69
N ASN A 474 -2.44 22.93 -25.71
CA ASN A 474 -3.57 23.17 -26.59
C ASN A 474 -3.05 23.51 -27.99
N GLN A 475 -3.28 22.63 -28.95
CA GLN A 475 -2.72 22.70 -30.30
C GLN A 475 -3.17 23.95 -31.07
N ARG A 476 -4.38 24.44 -30.80
CA ARG A 476 -4.93 25.63 -31.48
C ARG A 476 -4.43 26.95 -30.91
N GLU A 477 -3.68 26.91 -29.82
CA GLU A 477 -3.21 28.09 -29.11
C GLU A 477 -1.69 28.18 -29.17
N PRO A 478 -1.11 29.03 -30.06
CA PRO A 478 0.34 29.12 -30.26
C PRO A 478 1.12 29.37 -28.98
N ASP A 479 0.57 30.21 -28.09
CA ASP A 479 1.15 30.50 -26.78
C ASP A 479 1.21 29.26 -25.87
N SER A 480 0.21 28.38 -25.93
CA SER A 480 0.19 27.11 -25.18
C SER A 480 1.30 26.18 -25.65
N VAL A 481 1.45 26.03 -26.97
CA VAL A 481 2.50 25.21 -27.57
C VAL A 481 3.89 25.79 -27.29
N ALA A 482 4.05 27.11 -27.38
CA ALA A 482 5.31 27.80 -27.11
C ALA A 482 5.75 27.65 -25.65
N VAL A 483 4.84 27.83 -24.69
CA VAL A 483 5.13 27.64 -23.25
C VAL A 483 5.48 26.18 -22.97
N ALA A 484 4.74 25.22 -23.53
CA ALA A 484 5.02 23.79 -23.34
C ALA A 484 6.43 23.42 -23.83
N LYS A 485 6.78 23.82 -25.07
CA LYS A 485 8.09 23.54 -25.66
C LYS A 485 9.23 24.23 -24.91
N ALA A 486 9.05 25.49 -24.52
CA ALA A 486 10.03 26.22 -23.73
C ALA A 486 10.25 25.54 -22.36
N TYR A 487 9.19 25.11 -21.68
CA TYR A 487 9.28 24.39 -20.42
C TYR A 487 10.00 23.05 -20.57
N MET A 488 9.65 22.27 -21.59
CA MET A 488 10.31 21.01 -21.89
C MET A 488 11.81 21.18 -22.17
N GLN A 489 12.18 22.25 -22.86
CA GLN A 489 13.59 22.59 -23.09
C GLN A 489 14.30 22.94 -21.78
N MET A 490 13.70 23.78 -20.92
CA MET A 490 14.28 24.16 -19.63
C MET A 490 14.51 22.95 -18.72
N ARG A 491 13.53 22.03 -18.67
CA ARG A 491 13.55 20.84 -17.82
C ARG A 491 14.18 19.61 -18.46
N GLN A 492 14.59 19.70 -19.72
CA GLN A 492 15.05 18.56 -20.52
C GLN A 492 14.03 17.40 -20.48
N ILE A 493 12.75 17.69 -20.67
CA ILE A 493 11.70 16.67 -20.76
C ILE A 493 11.80 16.02 -22.15
N PRO A 494 11.74 14.68 -22.29
CA PRO A 494 11.80 14.01 -23.59
C PRO A 494 10.69 14.49 -24.54
N ASP A 495 11.01 14.69 -25.82
CA ASP A 495 10.05 15.21 -26.81
C ASP A 495 8.81 14.33 -26.96
N ILE A 496 8.96 13.01 -26.78
CA ILE A 496 7.85 12.03 -26.81
C ILE A 496 6.81 12.27 -25.70
N ASN A 497 7.14 13.05 -24.67
CA ASN A 497 6.24 13.40 -23.57
C ASN A 497 5.34 14.61 -23.87
N LEU A 498 5.39 15.21 -25.06
CA LEU A 498 4.47 16.29 -25.46
C LEU A 498 3.21 15.75 -26.14
N VAL A 499 2.03 15.97 -25.56
CA VAL A 499 0.76 15.71 -26.23
C VAL A 499 0.08 17.04 -26.56
N GLU A 500 -0.02 17.36 -27.85
CA GLU A 500 -0.79 18.49 -28.35
C GLU A 500 -2.24 18.04 -28.56
N LEU A 501 -3.20 18.75 -27.96
CA LEU A 501 -4.63 18.41 -27.94
C LEU A 501 -5.44 19.46 -28.69
N ASP A 502 -6.39 19.04 -29.52
CA ASP A 502 -7.37 19.92 -30.12
C ASP A 502 -8.59 20.06 -29.19
N LEU A 503 -8.74 21.23 -28.55
CA LEU A 503 -9.87 21.56 -27.67
C LEU A 503 -10.99 22.33 -28.40
N GLY A 504 -10.92 22.44 -29.73
CA GLY A 504 -11.81 23.27 -30.52
C GLY A 504 -11.44 24.76 -30.50
N PRO A 505 -12.13 25.58 -31.30
CA PRO A 505 -11.83 27.01 -31.41
C PRO A 505 -12.14 27.76 -30.12
N SER A 506 -11.22 28.63 -29.70
CA SER A 506 -11.47 29.61 -28.65
C SER A 506 -12.48 30.66 -29.11
N GLY A 507 -13.37 31.07 -28.20
CA GLY A 507 -14.30 32.16 -28.47
C GLY A 507 -13.60 33.54 -28.45
N PRO A 508 -14.32 34.63 -28.72
CA PRO A 508 -13.78 36.00 -28.67
C PRO A 508 -13.14 36.40 -27.32
N GLY A 509 -13.44 35.65 -26.24
CA GLY A 509 -12.86 35.81 -24.90
C GLY A 509 -11.76 34.79 -24.55
N GLY A 510 -11.23 34.05 -25.52
CA GLY A 510 -10.24 32.98 -25.30
C GLY A 510 -10.86 31.61 -24.99
N VAL A 511 -10.06 30.73 -24.40
CA VAL A 511 -10.50 29.38 -24.00
C VAL A 511 -11.57 29.48 -22.91
N ALA A 512 -12.65 28.74 -23.07
CA ALA A 512 -13.73 28.71 -22.09
C ALA A 512 -13.21 28.32 -20.71
N ALA A 513 -13.64 29.04 -19.67
CA ALA A 513 -13.28 28.74 -18.28
C ALA A 513 -13.65 27.30 -17.89
N ALA A 514 -14.74 26.78 -18.45
CA ALA A 514 -15.35 25.51 -18.09
C ALA A 514 -15.49 24.53 -19.25
N ILE A 515 -15.38 23.24 -18.93
CA ILE A 515 -15.64 22.11 -19.82
C ILE A 515 -16.60 21.14 -19.14
N SER A 516 -17.44 20.43 -19.92
CA SER A 516 -18.28 19.36 -19.37
C SER A 516 -17.45 18.11 -19.06
N PRO A 517 -17.89 17.21 -18.17
CA PRO A 517 -17.24 15.92 -17.95
C PRO A 517 -17.05 15.07 -19.22
N GLU A 518 -18.04 15.12 -20.12
CA GLU A 518 -18.05 14.37 -21.39
C GLU A 518 -17.03 14.97 -22.37
N ALA A 519 -16.96 16.30 -22.46
CA ALA A 519 -15.98 17.00 -23.27
C ALA A 519 -14.56 16.80 -22.72
N PHE A 520 -14.34 16.83 -21.39
CA PHE A 520 -13.06 16.45 -20.80
C PHE A 520 -12.67 15.01 -21.17
N THR A 521 -13.62 14.07 -21.11
CA THR A 521 -13.38 12.67 -21.45
C THR A 521 -12.97 12.48 -22.90
N SER A 522 -13.68 13.14 -23.82
CA SER A 522 -13.50 12.98 -25.27
C SER A 522 -12.34 13.79 -25.83
N GLN A 523 -12.10 15.01 -25.34
CA GLN A 523 -11.10 15.94 -25.89
C GLN A 523 -9.74 15.88 -25.17
N ILE A 524 -9.71 15.47 -23.90
CA ILE A 524 -8.47 15.45 -23.09
C ILE A 524 -8.13 14.03 -22.66
N TRP A 525 -8.98 13.38 -21.87
CA TRP A 525 -8.64 12.11 -21.24
C TRP A 525 -8.35 11.00 -22.27
N THR A 526 -9.29 10.74 -23.17
CA THR A 526 -9.16 9.65 -24.16
C THR A 526 -7.98 9.86 -25.11
N PRO A 527 -7.78 11.05 -25.73
CA PRO A 527 -6.64 11.30 -26.60
C PRO A 527 -5.30 11.18 -25.88
N VAL A 528 -5.18 11.66 -24.64
CA VAL A 528 -3.94 11.52 -23.86
C VAL A 528 -3.65 10.05 -23.56
N GLN A 529 -4.66 9.29 -23.11
CA GLN A 529 -4.48 7.86 -22.83
C GLN A 529 -4.10 7.08 -24.10
N GLN A 530 -4.64 7.47 -25.26
CA GLN A 530 -4.29 6.89 -26.55
C GLN A 530 -2.84 7.21 -26.92
N ALA A 531 -2.43 8.48 -26.83
CA ALA A 531 -1.06 8.91 -27.10
C ALA A 531 -0.03 8.19 -26.21
N LEU A 532 -0.31 8.04 -24.92
CA LEU A 532 0.55 7.30 -23.99
C LEU A 532 0.72 5.83 -24.37
N ARG A 533 -0.35 5.18 -24.85
CA ARG A 533 -0.33 3.78 -25.32
C ARG A 533 0.46 3.64 -26.62
N ASP A 534 0.14 4.46 -27.62
CA ASP A 534 0.76 4.40 -28.95
C ASP A 534 2.26 4.68 -28.88
N ARG A 535 2.67 5.54 -27.96
CA ARG A 535 4.08 5.89 -27.72
C ARG A 535 4.78 4.92 -26.78
N GLY A 536 4.07 4.01 -26.12
CA GLY A 536 4.67 3.03 -25.20
C GLY A 536 5.29 3.64 -23.94
N ILE A 537 4.84 4.81 -23.50
CA ILE A 537 5.40 5.54 -22.34
C ILE A 537 4.49 5.52 -21.10
N ALA A 538 3.27 4.99 -21.22
CA ALA A 538 2.28 4.96 -20.13
C ALA A 538 2.79 4.36 -18.80
N ALA A 539 3.75 3.43 -18.86
CA ALA A 539 4.24 2.70 -17.69
C ALA A 539 5.10 3.52 -16.72
N HIS A 540 5.73 4.61 -17.20
CA HIS A 540 6.66 5.40 -16.39
C HIS A 540 6.25 6.87 -16.22
N ILE A 541 5.19 7.33 -16.87
CA ILE A 541 4.62 8.66 -16.60
C ILE A 541 3.91 8.63 -15.23
N GLN A 542 4.32 9.51 -14.33
CA GLN A 542 3.80 9.63 -12.98
C GLN A 542 2.90 10.86 -12.78
N ALA A 543 3.08 11.92 -13.55
CA ALA A 543 2.33 13.16 -13.42
C ALA A 543 2.08 13.86 -14.76
N TRP A 544 1.10 14.76 -14.80
CA TRP A 544 0.80 15.61 -15.96
C TRP A 544 1.07 17.09 -15.68
N ALA A 545 1.59 17.81 -16.65
CA ALA A 545 1.70 19.26 -16.67
C ALA A 545 0.81 19.82 -17.78
N TYR A 546 -0.22 20.57 -17.42
CA TYR A 546 -1.02 21.33 -18.38
C TYR A 546 -0.27 22.62 -18.72
N SER A 547 -0.09 22.93 -20.00
CA SER A 547 0.37 24.25 -20.44
C SER A 547 -0.72 25.32 -20.20
N THR A 548 -0.55 26.49 -20.80
CA THR A 548 -1.54 27.57 -20.76
C THR A 548 -2.73 27.26 -21.67
N HIS A 549 -3.80 28.06 -21.60
CA HIS A 549 -4.98 27.92 -22.47
C HIS A 549 -5.72 26.57 -22.35
N PHE A 550 -5.94 26.11 -21.12
CA PHE A 550 -6.86 25.03 -20.78
C PHE A 550 -8.01 25.56 -19.91
N PRO A 551 -9.22 24.97 -19.99
CA PRO A 551 -10.27 25.20 -19.01
C PRO A 551 -9.77 24.89 -17.59
N TYR A 552 -10.18 25.66 -16.60
CA TYR A 552 -9.77 25.42 -15.21
C TYR A 552 -10.86 24.74 -14.37
N ARG A 553 -12.11 24.69 -14.83
CA ARG A 553 -13.25 24.06 -14.13
C ARG A 553 -13.98 23.01 -14.95
N ILE A 554 -14.52 22.00 -14.25
CA ILE A 554 -15.47 21.02 -14.76
C ILE A 554 -16.87 21.39 -14.27
N ASN A 555 -17.85 21.42 -15.17
CA ASN A 555 -19.26 21.71 -14.83
C ASN A 555 -19.95 20.50 -14.16
N THR A 556 -19.68 20.28 -12.87
CA THR A 556 -20.36 19.31 -12.01
C THR A 556 -21.43 19.95 -11.13
N THR A 557 -22.40 19.15 -10.67
CA THR A 557 -23.51 19.59 -9.80
C THR A 557 -23.38 18.96 -8.40
N PRO A 558 -23.63 19.69 -7.29
CA PRO A 558 -24.10 21.08 -7.22
C PRO A 558 -22.97 22.13 -7.31
N LEU A 559 -21.71 21.72 -7.19
CA LEU A 559 -20.55 22.61 -7.29
C LEU A 559 -19.56 22.09 -8.33
N ALA A 560 -18.84 23.02 -8.96
CA ALA A 560 -17.79 22.71 -9.91
C ALA A 560 -16.59 21.99 -9.24
N MET A 561 -15.93 21.14 -10.02
CA MET A 561 -14.60 20.60 -9.73
C MET A 561 -13.56 21.40 -10.54
N SER A 562 -12.29 21.33 -10.15
CA SER A 562 -11.22 21.77 -11.05
C SER A 562 -10.96 20.72 -12.13
N LEU A 563 -10.47 21.17 -13.29
CA LEU A 563 -9.98 20.28 -14.34
C LEU A 563 -8.87 19.35 -13.79
N GLN A 564 -8.02 19.91 -12.93
CA GLN A 564 -6.99 19.16 -12.23
C GLN A 564 -7.56 18.13 -11.25
N GLY A 565 -8.69 18.44 -10.60
CA GLY A 565 -9.40 17.55 -9.71
C GLY A 565 -9.96 16.31 -10.42
N LEU A 566 -10.57 16.49 -11.60
CA LEU A 566 -11.07 15.36 -12.41
C LEU A 566 -9.92 14.53 -13.00
N THR A 567 -8.83 15.18 -13.39
CA THR A 567 -7.59 14.51 -13.80
C THR A 567 -7.05 13.65 -12.66
N PHE A 568 -7.00 14.21 -11.44
CA PHE A 568 -6.47 13.56 -10.24
C PHE A 568 -7.19 12.25 -9.91
N VAL A 569 -8.52 12.26 -9.97
CA VAL A 569 -9.36 11.07 -9.76
C VAL A 569 -9.46 10.16 -10.99
N ARG A 570 -8.59 10.37 -11.98
CA ARG A 570 -8.48 9.58 -13.21
C ARG A 570 -9.79 9.49 -13.99
N ASN A 571 -10.43 10.65 -14.17
CA ASN A 571 -11.72 10.77 -14.85
C ASN A 571 -12.88 10.00 -14.17
N ARG A 572 -12.84 9.84 -12.84
CA ARG A 572 -13.89 9.22 -12.03
C ARG A 572 -14.44 10.22 -11.01
N ILE A 573 -15.58 10.84 -11.32
CA ILE A 573 -16.20 11.85 -10.46
C ILE A 573 -16.61 11.22 -9.11
N PRO A 574 -16.08 11.70 -7.96
CA PRO A 574 -16.52 11.25 -6.64
C PRO A 574 -17.93 11.72 -6.29
N PRO A 575 -18.56 11.20 -5.22
CA PRO A 575 -19.86 11.68 -4.76
C PRO A 575 -19.86 13.20 -4.55
N SER A 576 -20.89 13.88 -5.05
CA SER A 576 -20.97 15.35 -5.08
C SER A 576 -20.83 16.00 -3.70
N MET A 577 -21.32 15.34 -2.65
CA MET A 577 -21.18 15.80 -1.27
C MET A 577 -19.74 15.73 -0.75
N GLU A 578 -18.93 14.78 -1.22
CA GLU A 578 -17.52 14.69 -0.82
C GLU A 578 -16.69 15.85 -1.37
N ILE A 579 -17.03 16.27 -2.60
CA ILE A 579 -16.47 17.45 -3.25
C ILE A 579 -16.94 18.71 -2.50
N ALA A 580 -18.26 18.86 -2.33
CA ALA A 580 -18.87 20.06 -1.78
C ALA A 580 -18.48 20.32 -0.32
N GLN A 581 -18.33 19.27 0.50
CA GLN A 581 -17.96 19.39 1.92
C GLN A 581 -16.45 19.22 2.17
N GLY A 582 -15.66 18.90 1.13
CA GLY A 582 -14.22 18.67 1.28
C GLY A 582 -13.88 17.45 2.14
N THR A 583 -14.76 16.44 2.16
CA THR A 583 -14.60 15.22 2.97
C THR A 583 -13.81 14.13 2.24
N TYR A 584 -13.70 14.20 0.90
CA TYR A 584 -12.78 13.36 0.12
C TYR A 584 -11.37 13.37 0.72
N VAL A 585 -10.75 12.19 0.81
CA VAL A 585 -9.40 12.01 1.36
C VAL A 585 -8.48 11.53 0.26
N SER A 586 -7.57 12.40 -0.17
CA SER A 586 -6.48 12.03 -1.07
C SER A 586 -5.61 10.96 -0.43
N SER A 587 -5.34 9.88 -1.16
CA SER A 587 -4.38 8.85 -0.76
C SER A 587 -2.93 9.36 -0.74
N LEU A 588 -2.66 10.54 -1.32
CA LEU A 588 -1.35 11.19 -1.31
C LEU A 588 -1.18 12.14 -0.12
N PHE A 589 -2.25 12.46 0.62
CA PHE A 589 -2.19 13.39 1.74
C PHE A 589 -1.32 12.85 2.88
N ALA A 590 -0.29 13.60 3.24
CA ALA A 590 0.67 13.25 4.29
C ALA A 590 0.64 14.23 5.48
N GLY A 591 -0.28 15.20 5.48
CA GLY A 591 -0.48 16.10 6.62
C GLY A 591 -1.25 15.46 7.78
N PRO A 592 -1.21 16.07 8.97
CA PRO A 592 -2.16 15.80 10.05
C PRO A 592 -3.61 15.92 9.57
N ASP A 593 -4.41 14.89 9.81
CA ASP A 593 -5.84 14.88 9.50
C ASP A 593 -6.67 15.58 10.61
N GLY A 594 -6.29 16.80 10.95
CA GLY A 594 -6.90 17.64 11.99
C GLY A 594 -6.01 17.94 13.20
N PRO A 595 -6.45 18.84 14.09
CA PRO A 595 -5.68 19.27 15.26
C PRO A 595 -5.24 18.10 16.15
N GLY A 596 -3.96 18.10 16.55
CA GLY A 596 -3.39 17.09 17.44
C GLY A 596 -3.16 15.70 16.82
N LYS A 597 -3.44 15.50 15.53
CA LYS A 597 -3.07 14.27 14.81
C LYS A 597 -1.65 14.35 14.27
N ASN A 598 -1.04 13.19 14.04
CA ASN A 598 0.25 13.08 13.35
C ASN A 598 0.03 13.01 11.84
N GLY A 599 0.94 13.63 11.08
CA GLY A 599 1.06 13.42 9.65
C GLY A 599 2.00 12.26 9.33
N PHE A 600 2.10 11.92 8.05
CA PHE A 600 3.08 10.98 7.54
C PHE A 600 4.38 11.69 7.15
N GLY A 601 5.46 10.91 7.04
CA GLY A 601 6.73 11.40 6.50
C GLY A 601 6.60 11.74 5.02
N PRO A 602 7.42 12.69 4.52
CA PRO A 602 7.44 13.04 3.11
C PRO A 602 7.85 11.84 2.26
N GLN A 603 7.22 11.69 1.11
CA GLN A 603 7.48 10.62 0.16
C GLN A 603 7.43 11.17 -1.26
N SER A 604 8.24 10.63 -2.16
CA SER A 604 8.15 10.92 -3.59
C SER A 604 7.08 10.06 -4.27
N PHE A 605 6.57 10.49 -5.43
CA PHE A 605 5.39 9.87 -6.05
C PHE A 605 5.56 8.40 -6.42
N ASP A 606 6.75 7.96 -6.80
CA ASP A 606 7.06 6.55 -6.95
C ASP A 606 6.87 5.73 -5.70
N THR A 607 7.32 6.25 -4.57
CA THR A 607 7.29 5.53 -3.32
C THR A 607 5.81 5.31 -2.97
N MET A 608 4.98 6.31 -3.26
CA MET A 608 3.53 6.18 -3.21
C MET A 608 2.96 5.25 -4.29
N GLN A 609 3.43 5.30 -5.53
CA GLN A 609 3.00 4.45 -6.65
C GLN A 609 3.29 2.97 -6.38
N GLN A 610 4.38 2.66 -5.67
CA GLN A 610 4.67 1.29 -5.22
C GLN A 610 3.67 0.77 -4.18
N LEU A 611 3.21 1.66 -3.30
CA LEU A 611 2.25 1.36 -2.25
C LEU A 611 0.82 1.28 -2.80
N LEU A 612 0.43 2.26 -3.62
CA LEU A 612 -0.94 2.48 -4.12
C LEU A 612 -1.21 1.73 -5.43
N ARG A 613 -0.20 1.56 -6.30
CA ARG A 613 -0.31 0.88 -7.61
C ARG A 613 -1.41 1.49 -8.47
N ASP A 614 -2.36 0.68 -8.94
CA ASP A 614 -3.46 1.11 -9.80
C ASP A 614 -4.40 2.11 -9.10
N GLU A 615 -4.36 2.17 -7.76
CA GLU A 615 -5.10 3.14 -6.94
C GLU A 615 -4.38 4.49 -6.81
N MET A 616 -3.18 4.65 -7.39
CA MET A 616 -2.48 5.92 -7.41
C MET A 616 -3.34 6.93 -8.21
N PRO A 617 -3.78 8.03 -7.58
CA PRO A 617 -4.35 9.17 -8.29
C PRO A 617 -3.36 9.70 -9.33
N LEU A 618 -3.77 10.62 -10.18
CA LEU A 618 -2.89 11.20 -11.19
C LEU A 618 -2.52 12.64 -10.82
N PRO A 619 -1.40 12.87 -10.10
CA PRO A 619 -0.91 14.20 -9.83
C PRO A 619 -0.79 15.01 -11.12
N ASN A 620 -1.23 16.26 -11.06
CA ASN A 620 -1.11 17.16 -12.19
C ASN A 620 -1.05 18.62 -11.73
N MET A 621 -0.51 19.49 -12.59
CA MET A 621 -0.32 20.91 -12.27
C MET A 621 -0.30 21.72 -13.57
N THR A 622 -0.66 23.00 -13.50
CA THR A 622 -0.70 23.89 -14.66
C THR A 622 0.54 24.79 -14.67
N LEU A 623 1.20 24.94 -15.81
CA LEU A 623 2.41 25.76 -15.98
C LEU A 623 2.10 27.26 -15.87
N GLY A 624 0.88 27.68 -16.20
CA GLY A 624 0.46 29.07 -16.11
C GLY A 624 -0.97 29.26 -16.61
N TYR A 625 -1.58 30.38 -16.26
CA TYR A 625 -2.86 30.80 -16.84
C TYR A 625 -2.68 32.13 -17.56
N ILE A 626 -3.07 32.18 -18.84
CA ILE A 626 -3.06 33.38 -19.68
C ILE A 626 -4.50 33.75 -20.00
N GLY A 627 -4.82 35.04 -19.92
CA GLY A 627 -6.16 35.57 -20.15
C GLY A 627 -6.52 36.67 -19.17
N THR A 628 -7.82 37.01 -19.09
CA THR A 628 -8.35 38.00 -18.15
C THR A 628 -7.87 37.73 -16.72
N GLN A 629 -7.30 38.73 -16.05
CA GLN A 629 -6.71 38.61 -14.70
C GLN A 629 -5.65 37.49 -14.54
N GLY A 630 -5.16 36.92 -15.65
CA GLY A 630 -4.09 35.93 -15.69
C GLY A 630 -2.71 36.56 -15.75
N ASN A 631 -1.76 35.80 -16.26
CA ASN A 631 -0.39 36.21 -16.52
C ASN A 631 -0.15 36.41 -18.02
N THR A 632 0.96 37.07 -18.36
CA THR A 632 1.49 37.08 -19.73
C THR A 632 2.35 35.84 -20.00
N VAL A 633 2.60 35.52 -21.28
CA VAL A 633 3.58 34.47 -21.65
C VAL A 633 4.93 34.72 -20.99
N ALA A 634 5.41 35.97 -21.01
CA ALA A 634 6.69 36.34 -20.43
C ALA A 634 6.74 36.10 -18.92
N GLU A 635 5.69 36.45 -18.18
CA GLU A 635 5.58 36.18 -16.74
C GLU A 635 5.58 34.68 -16.42
N VAL A 636 4.84 33.88 -17.20
CA VAL A 636 4.82 32.41 -17.06
C VAL A 636 6.20 31.82 -17.32
N LEU A 637 6.86 32.19 -18.41
CA LEU A 637 8.20 31.70 -18.73
C LEU A 637 9.24 32.15 -17.69
N ALA A 638 9.14 33.37 -17.17
CA ALA A 638 10.01 33.86 -16.11
C ALA A 638 9.81 33.07 -14.80
N MET A 639 8.56 32.74 -14.47
CA MET A 639 8.23 31.89 -13.33
C MET A 639 8.83 30.49 -13.47
N LEU A 640 8.66 29.84 -14.63
CA LEU A 640 9.19 28.50 -14.87
C LEU A 640 10.73 28.49 -14.84
N ARG A 641 11.36 29.55 -15.37
CA ARG A 641 12.81 29.73 -15.28
C ARG A 641 13.29 29.83 -13.82
N ARG A 642 12.67 30.69 -13.01
CA ARG A 642 12.98 30.79 -11.57
C ARG A 642 12.79 29.45 -10.86
N GLY A 643 11.74 28.72 -11.22
CA GLY A 643 11.49 27.37 -10.73
C GLY A 643 12.60 26.39 -11.06
N SER A 644 13.15 26.42 -12.28
CA SER A 644 14.27 25.56 -12.68
C SER A 644 15.60 25.97 -12.07
N GLU A 645 15.85 27.27 -11.91
CA GLU A 645 17.09 27.80 -11.35
C GLU A 645 17.23 27.54 -9.85
N ALA A 646 16.11 27.30 -9.16
CA ALA A 646 16.10 27.03 -7.73
C ALA A 646 16.65 25.65 -7.35
N ASP A 647 16.70 24.69 -8.27
CA ASP A 647 16.98 23.28 -7.95
C ASP A 647 18.35 23.05 -7.30
N GLY A 648 18.32 22.42 -6.14
CA GLY A 648 19.52 22.11 -5.34
C GLY A 648 20.27 23.32 -4.80
N THR A 649 19.72 24.54 -4.89
CA THR A 649 20.33 25.77 -4.35
C THR A 649 20.30 25.84 -2.83
N GLN A 650 19.44 25.03 -2.18
CA GLN A 650 19.26 24.98 -0.72
C GLN A 650 19.07 26.39 -0.10
N PRO A 651 18.04 27.15 -0.52
CA PRO A 651 17.89 28.54 -0.11
C PRO A 651 17.68 28.65 1.42
N THR A 652 18.26 29.70 2.01
CA THR A 652 18.20 30.03 3.45
C THR A 652 17.13 31.08 3.80
N GLY A 653 16.28 31.43 2.82
CA GLY A 653 15.21 32.41 2.98
C GLY A 653 14.13 32.01 3.98
N THR A 654 13.17 32.91 4.19
CA THR A 654 12.18 32.79 5.26
C THR A 654 10.80 32.37 4.73
N VAL A 655 10.16 31.44 5.45
CA VAL A 655 8.75 31.06 5.28
C VAL A 655 7.89 31.87 6.24
N TYR A 656 6.92 32.61 5.72
CA TYR A 656 6.00 33.43 6.51
C TYR A 656 4.60 32.80 6.53
N TYR A 657 4.13 32.47 7.73
CA TYR A 657 2.73 32.12 8.00
C TYR A 657 2.03 33.37 8.54
N VAL A 658 1.26 34.05 7.68
CA VAL A 658 0.63 35.33 8.00
C VAL A 658 -0.80 35.10 8.50
N VAL A 659 -1.02 35.36 9.79
CA VAL A 659 -2.27 35.19 10.51
C VAL A 659 -3.09 36.48 10.45
N SER A 660 -4.39 36.33 10.23
CA SER A 660 -5.39 37.39 10.30
C SER A 660 -6.62 36.94 11.09
N ASP A 661 -7.54 37.87 11.36
CA ASP A 661 -8.83 37.59 11.98
C ASP A 661 -9.88 36.96 11.04
N ASP A 662 -9.55 36.78 9.76
CA ASP A 662 -10.43 36.16 8.77
C ASP A 662 -10.64 34.66 9.07
N ILE A 663 -11.84 34.15 8.78
CA ILE A 663 -12.17 32.72 8.95
C ILE A 663 -11.22 31.79 8.16
N ARG A 664 -10.68 32.25 7.03
CA ARG A 664 -9.67 31.55 6.22
C ARG A 664 -8.38 31.32 6.99
N SER A 665 -7.95 32.30 7.76
CA SER A 665 -6.82 32.17 8.68
C SER A 665 -7.19 31.27 9.87
N LYS A 666 -8.30 31.56 10.55
CA LYS A 666 -8.73 30.84 11.77
C LYS A 666 -8.90 29.33 11.58
N ALA A 667 -9.46 28.89 10.46
CA ALA A 667 -9.67 27.47 10.17
C ALA A 667 -8.38 26.64 10.04
N ARG A 668 -7.22 27.29 9.84
CA ARG A 668 -5.91 26.65 9.59
C ARG A 668 -4.85 27.03 10.62
N LEU A 669 -5.15 27.95 11.54
CA LEU A 669 -4.21 28.47 12.54
C LEU A 669 -3.51 27.36 13.34
N TRP A 670 -4.24 26.28 13.65
CA TRP A 670 -3.72 25.11 14.37
C TRP A 670 -2.52 24.43 13.68
N GLN A 671 -2.32 24.66 12.37
CA GLN A 671 -1.27 24.06 11.56
C GLN A 671 0.06 24.84 11.62
N PHE A 672 0.00 26.16 11.80
CA PHE A 672 1.12 27.07 11.49
C PHE A 672 2.30 26.91 12.47
N ALA A 673 2.03 26.94 13.77
CA ALA A 673 3.09 26.85 14.78
C ALA A 673 3.90 25.56 14.67
N SER A 674 3.23 24.42 14.48
CA SER A 674 3.89 23.12 14.34
C SER A 674 4.67 22.99 13.03
N ALA A 675 4.15 23.54 11.92
CA ALA A 675 4.85 23.56 10.64
C ALA A 675 6.08 24.46 10.66
N ALA A 676 6.00 25.63 11.29
CA ALA A 676 7.12 26.55 11.47
C ALA A 676 8.21 25.96 12.37
N GLU A 677 7.84 25.30 13.47
CA GLU A 677 8.78 24.58 14.33
C GLU A 677 9.48 23.44 13.59
N GLY A 678 8.74 22.66 12.79
CA GLY A 678 9.32 21.61 11.95
C GLY A 678 10.38 22.15 10.98
N LEU A 679 10.11 23.28 10.33
CA LEU A 679 11.06 23.97 9.44
C LEU A 679 12.31 24.45 10.18
N ARG A 680 12.13 25.11 11.33
CA ARG A 680 13.25 25.62 12.15
C ARG A 680 14.18 24.48 12.60
N ARG A 681 13.63 23.32 12.96
CA ARG A 681 14.42 22.10 13.27
C ARG A 681 15.20 21.55 12.07
N MET A 682 14.76 21.83 10.85
CA MET A 682 15.44 21.46 9.61
C MET A 682 16.34 22.58 9.06
N GLY A 683 16.57 23.64 9.85
CA GLY A 683 17.45 24.76 9.51
C GLY A 683 16.84 25.75 8.51
N VAL A 684 15.51 25.82 8.40
CA VAL A 684 14.81 26.83 7.57
C VAL A 684 14.16 27.88 8.47
N ASN A 685 14.38 29.15 8.16
CA ASN A 685 13.73 30.25 8.85
C ASN A 685 12.21 30.21 8.60
N ALA A 686 11.43 30.23 9.67
CA ALA A 686 9.97 30.22 9.57
C ALA A 686 9.34 31.05 10.68
N LEU A 687 8.48 31.99 10.28
CA LEU A 687 7.84 32.96 11.18
C LEU A 687 6.32 32.85 11.09
N VAL A 688 5.66 32.82 12.24
CA VAL A 688 4.22 33.04 12.36
C VAL A 688 4.03 34.49 12.78
N THR A 689 3.34 35.27 11.97
CA THR A 689 3.24 36.73 12.12
C THR A 689 1.84 37.22 11.78
N ASN A 690 1.46 38.41 12.26
CA ASN A 690 0.18 39.05 11.94
C ASN A 690 0.29 40.08 10.80
N SER A 691 1.49 40.28 10.26
CA SER A 691 1.77 41.24 9.18
C SER A 691 2.54 40.58 8.05
N PHE A 692 2.26 41.01 6.82
CA PHE A 692 3.09 40.64 5.67
C PHE A 692 4.51 41.21 5.83
N PRO A 693 5.55 40.50 5.37
CA PRO A 693 6.94 40.87 5.57
C PRO A 693 7.40 42.00 4.63
N GLN A 694 6.86 43.21 4.84
CA GLN A 694 7.21 44.39 4.06
C GLN A 694 8.73 44.58 4.02
N ALA A 695 9.27 44.81 2.82
CA ALA A 695 10.70 44.98 2.54
C ALA A 695 11.61 43.74 2.78
N ALA A 696 11.06 42.56 3.09
CA ALA A 696 11.85 41.33 3.04
C ALA A 696 12.34 41.08 1.59
N THR A 697 13.56 40.56 1.43
CA THR A 697 14.18 40.31 0.11
C THR A 697 14.43 38.82 -0.15
N ASP A 698 14.21 37.98 0.84
CA ASP A 698 14.58 36.57 0.90
C ASP A 698 13.37 35.65 1.17
N ILE A 699 12.19 36.01 0.64
CA ILE A 699 10.96 35.23 0.87
C ILE A 699 11.04 33.92 0.07
N ILE A 700 11.06 32.77 0.76
CA ILE A 700 10.96 31.44 0.13
C ILE A 700 9.57 30.82 0.29
N GLY A 701 8.74 31.37 1.19
CA GLY A 701 7.38 30.87 1.39
C GLY A 701 6.43 31.91 1.98
N ILE A 702 5.20 31.95 1.48
CA ILE A 702 4.08 32.64 2.12
C ILE A 702 2.88 31.72 2.17
N MET A 703 2.26 31.63 3.35
CA MET A 703 0.92 31.09 3.50
C MET A 703 0.09 32.02 4.37
N SER A 704 -1.00 32.54 3.83
CA SER A 704 -1.85 33.53 4.51
C SER A 704 -3.34 33.20 4.35
N GLY A 705 -4.18 33.63 5.27
CA GLY A 705 -5.64 33.54 5.15
C GLY A 705 -6.27 34.90 4.88
N VAL A 706 -5.81 35.65 3.88
CA VAL A 706 -6.26 37.03 3.59
C VAL A 706 -6.85 37.09 2.18
N PRO A 707 -8.10 37.58 2.00
CA PRO A 707 -8.78 37.53 0.71
C PRO A 707 -8.26 38.55 -0.32
N VAL A 708 -7.76 39.69 0.13
CA VAL A 708 -7.22 40.75 -0.75
C VAL A 708 -5.81 41.08 -0.28
N VAL A 709 -4.85 40.75 -1.14
CA VAL A 709 -3.41 40.97 -0.92
C VAL A 709 -2.86 41.71 -2.13
N ASN A 710 -1.84 42.54 -1.93
CA ASN A 710 -1.01 43.10 -2.99
C ASN A 710 0.38 42.43 -2.98
N PRO A 711 0.57 41.29 -3.68
CA PRO A 711 1.83 40.53 -3.68
C PRO A 711 3.07 41.34 -4.03
N ALA A 712 2.94 42.36 -4.90
CA ALA A 712 4.05 43.22 -5.33
C ALA A 712 4.53 44.15 -4.20
N ALA A 713 3.65 44.49 -3.25
CA ALA A 713 4.00 45.30 -2.08
C ALA A 713 4.42 44.46 -0.86
N VAL A 714 4.43 43.12 -0.98
CA VAL A 714 4.82 42.24 0.13
C VAL A 714 6.34 42.21 0.31
N GLY A 715 7.12 41.93 -0.74
CA GLY A 715 8.58 41.84 -0.66
C GLY A 715 9.18 41.10 -1.86
N GLY A 716 10.49 40.79 -1.77
CA GLY A 716 11.25 40.04 -2.77
C GLY A 716 11.21 38.54 -2.53
N TYR A 717 10.89 37.79 -3.58
CA TYR A 717 10.77 36.32 -3.57
C TYR A 717 12.03 35.68 -4.14
N LEU A 718 12.53 34.66 -3.46
CA LEU A 718 13.62 33.83 -3.96
C LEU A 718 13.14 32.89 -5.08
N PRO A 719 14.04 32.47 -5.99
CA PRO A 719 13.78 31.36 -6.89
C PRO A 719 13.26 30.13 -6.14
N GLY A 720 12.20 29.50 -6.65
CA GLY A 720 11.54 28.37 -6.03
C GLY A 720 10.52 28.71 -4.94
N ALA A 721 10.29 30.00 -4.65
CA ALA A 721 9.32 30.42 -3.64
C ALA A 721 7.87 30.00 -3.98
N MET A 722 7.13 29.56 -2.96
CA MET A 722 5.70 29.29 -3.08
C MET A 722 4.92 30.30 -2.23
N ALA A 723 3.90 30.93 -2.81
CA ALA A 723 3.07 31.90 -2.09
C ALA A 723 1.57 31.62 -2.32
N GLU A 724 0.81 31.53 -1.24
CA GLU A 724 -0.61 31.20 -1.28
C GLU A 724 -1.39 31.94 -0.16
N HIS A 725 -2.65 32.31 -0.43
CA HIS A 725 -3.46 33.18 0.44
C HIS A 725 -4.84 32.60 0.83
N LEU A 726 -5.02 31.28 0.68
CA LEU A 726 -6.08 30.43 1.23
C LEU A 726 -7.50 30.95 1.01
N THR A 727 -7.77 31.53 -0.15
CA THR A 727 -9.04 32.22 -0.43
C THR A 727 -9.90 31.57 -1.53
N SER A 728 -11.19 31.92 -1.51
CA SER A 728 -12.17 31.54 -2.52
C SER A 728 -11.81 32.14 -3.89
N PHE A 729 -12.19 31.52 -5.00
CA PHE A 729 -12.11 32.13 -6.33
C PHE A 729 -10.72 32.62 -6.80
N ALA A 730 -9.63 32.24 -6.13
CA ALA A 730 -8.27 32.67 -6.47
C ALA A 730 -7.81 32.12 -7.85
N ALA A 731 -8.45 31.05 -8.34
CA ALA A 731 -8.29 30.50 -9.69
C ALA A 731 -9.56 30.67 -10.55
N THR A 732 -10.42 31.63 -10.20
CA THR A 732 -11.61 32.00 -10.99
C THR A 732 -11.37 33.37 -11.60
N PHE A 733 -10.79 33.37 -12.81
CA PHE A 733 -10.18 34.54 -13.44
C PHE A 733 -11.19 35.50 -14.10
N ASP A 734 -12.39 35.00 -14.38
CA ASP A 734 -13.55 35.75 -14.88
C ASP A 734 -14.37 36.43 -13.77
N HIS A 735 -14.02 36.20 -12.49
CA HIS A 735 -14.71 36.78 -11.35
C HIS A 735 -13.86 37.90 -10.71
N PRO A 736 -14.39 39.11 -10.43
CA PRO A 736 -13.58 40.26 -10.00
C PRO A 736 -13.23 40.27 -8.49
N THR A 737 -13.75 39.33 -7.70
CA THR A 737 -13.50 39.31 -6.25
C THR A 737 -12.19 38.61 -5.89
N GLN A 738 -11.56 39.10 -4.82
CA GLN A 738 -10.35 38.53 -4.19
C GLN A 738 -9.12 38.53 -5.11
N THR A 739 -7.94 38.51 -4.51
CA THR A 739 -6.69 38.52 -5.29
C THR A 739 -6.57 37.20 -6.06
N LYS A 740 -6.15 37.27 -7.34
CA LYS A 740 -5.91 36.07 -8.14
C LYS A 740 -4.53 35.51 -7.87
N LEU A 741 -4.39 34.18 -7.95
CA LEU A 741 -3.11 33.50 -7.75
C LEU A 741 -2.03 34.00 -8.73
N SER A 742 -2.43 34.47 -9.92
CA SER A 742 -1.56 35.05 -10.95
C SER A 742 -0.77 36.26 -10.46
N ARG A 743 -1.28 36.99 -9.45
CA ARG A 743 -0.58 38.14 -8.86
C ARG A 743 0.64 37.73 -8.03
N TRP A 744 0.63 36.54 -7.42
CA TRP A 744 1.83 35.99 -6.77
C TRP A 744 2.91 35.64 -7.80
N ILE A 745 2.50 35.08 -8.94
CA ILE A 745 3.39 34.74 -10.04
C ILE A 745 4.04 35.99 -10.63
N ALA A 746 3.24 37.03 -10.90
CA ALA A 746 3.73 38.32 -11.38
C ALA A 746 4.68 39.01 -10.39
N ALA A 747 4.47 38.83 -9.08
CA ALA A 747 5.33 39.41 -8.05
C ALA A 747 6.65 38.66 -7.84
N GLY A 748 6.81 37.44 -8.36
CA GLY A 748 8.07 36.69 -8.30
C GLY A 748 7.96 35.27 -7.75
N ALA A 749 6.80 34.84 -7.25
CA ALA A 749 6.63 33.45 -6.80
C ALA A 749 6.84 32.47 -7.97
N SER A 750 7.36 31.28 -7.63
CA SER A 750 7.55 30.15 -8.56
C SER A 750 6.37 29.17 -8.56
N GLY A 751 5.41 29.37 -7.64
CA GLY A 751 4.16 28.63 -7.64
C GLY A 751 3.14 29.17 -6.65
N SER A 752 1.88 28.84 -6.92
CA SER A 752 0.72 29.18 -6.10
C SER A 752 -0.40 28.16 -6.32
N ALA A 753 -1.48 28.28 -5.55
CA ALA A 753 -2.69 27.51 -5.75
C ALA A 753 -3.92 28.41 -5.57
N GLY A 754 -5.04 28.03 -6.18
CA GLY A 754 -6.29 28.78 -6.02
C GLY A 754 -7.51 27.93 -6.29
N THR A 755 -8.64 28.34 -5.71
CA THR A 755 -9.90 27.61 -5.85
C THR A 755 -10.66 28.07 -7.10
N VAL A 756 -11.28 27.12 -7.80
CA VAL A 756 -11.98 27.35 -9.09
C VAL A 756 -13.48 27.62 -8.93
N CYS A 757 -13.97 27.59 -7.70
CA CYS A 757 -15.33 27.92 -7.27
C CYS A 757 -15.28 28.26 -5.77
N GLU A 758 -16.41 28.60 -5.17
CA GLU A 758 -16.50 28.77 -3.71
C GLU A 758 -16.19 27.44 -3.01
N PRO A 759 -15.09 27.34 -2.24
CA PRO A 759 -14.74 26.13 -1.54
C PRO A 759 -15.47 26.03 -0.20
N MET A 760 -16.00 27.13 0.36
CA MET A 760 -16.27 27.31 1.78
C MET A 760 -14.95 27.14 2.58
N SER A 761 -14.75 27.87 3.68
CA SER A 761 -13.44 27.96 4.38
C SER A 761 -12.90 26.66 5.02
N TYR A 762 -13.36 25.48 4.60
CA TYR A 762 -12.85 24.15 4.94
C TYR A 762 -11.35 24.04 4.66
N TRP A 763 -10.56 23.83 5.72
CA TRP A 763 -9.11 23.70 5.60
C TRP A 763 -8.68 22.55 4.68
N SER A 764 -9.49 21.48 4.58
CA SER A 764 -9.17 20.28 3.81
C SER A 764 -9.06 20.52 2.31
N LYS A 765 -9.70 21.58 1.80
CA LYS A 765 -9.69 21.95 0.37
C LYS A 765 -8.53 22.84 -0.03
N PHE A 766 -7.60 23.12 0.88
CA PHE A 766 -6.49 24.05 0.67
C PHE A 766 -5.17 23.40 1.06
N PRO A 767 -4.02 23.93 0.57
CA PRO A 767 -2.72 23.44 1.00
C PRO A 767 -2.54 23.57 2.52
N HIS A 768 -2.16 22.49 3.17
CA HIS A 768 -1.76 22.47 4.57
C HIS A 768 -0.41 23.16 4.75
N ALA A 769 -0.18 23.79 5.90
CA ALA A 769 1.08 24.47 6.25
C ALA A 769 2.35 23.59 6.14
N ARG A 770 2.19 22.27 6.04
CA ARG A 770 3.29 21.30 5.93
C ARG A 770 3.82 21.19 4.51
N PHE A 771 3.23 21.86 3.52
CA PHE A 771 3.80 22.00 2.18
C PHE A 771 5.31 22.26 2.24
N PHE A 772 5.72 23.28 2.98
CA PHE A 772 7.12 23.68 3.09
C PHE A 772 7.98 22.63 3.80
N ASN A 773 7.39 21.80 4.68
CA ASN A 773 8.11 20.71 5.33
C ASN A 773 8.42 19.59 4.33
N HIS A 774 7.46 19.23 3.47
CA HIS A 774 7.69 18.26 2.39
C HIS A 774 8.73 18.80 1.39
N TYR A 775 8.59 20.07 1.04
CA TYR A 775 9.45 20.75 0.09
C TYR A 775 10.91 20.84 0.57
N ARG A 776 11.11 21.20 1.86
CA ARG A 776 12.43 21.20 2.51
C ARG A 776 13.10 19.83 2.55
N MET A 777 12.31 18.75 2.56
CA MET A 777 12.81 17.38 2.58
C MET A 777 13.23 16.85 1.21
N GLY A 778 13.08 17.68 0.16
CA GLY A 778 13.53 17.37 -1.20
C GLY A 778 12.42 16.91 -2.14
N CYS A 779 11.15 16.93 -1.72
CA CYS A 779 10.03 16.72 -2.63
C CYS A 779 9.99 17.85 -3.68
N THR A 780 9.56 17.53 -4.89
CA THR A 780 9.21 18.53 -5.91
C THR A 780 8.02 19.39 -5.46
N MET A 781 7.78 20.51 -6.12
CA MET A 781 6.65 21.40 -5.82
C MET A 781 5.31 20.66 -5.93
N ILE A 782 5.11 19.88 -7.00
CA ILE A 782 3.89 19.10 -7.19
C ILE A 782 3.71 18.02 -6.12
N GLU A 783 4.78 17.30 -5.75
CA GLU A 783 4.75 16.32 -4.66
C GLU A 783 4.41 16.97 -3.32
N SER A 784 4.95 18.17 -3.06
CA SER A 784 4.69 18.93 -1.85
C SER A 784 3.23 19.41 -1.77
N PHE A 785 2.64 19.82 -2.90
CA PHE A 785 1.22 20.19 -2.95
C PHE A 785 0.31 19.00 -2.66
N TYR A 786 0.45 17.89 -3.38
CA TYR A 786 -0.45 16.76 -3.20
C TYR A 786 -0.30 16.07 -1.84
N GLN A 787 0.86 16.18 -1.20
CA GLN A 787 1.06 15.77 0.20
C GLN A 787 0.43 16.73 1.21
N ALA A 788 0.32 18.01 0.86
CA ALA A 788 -0.27 19.04 1.71
C ALA A 788 -1.77 19.21 1.52
N ILE A 789 -2.39 18.66 0.46
CA ILE A 789 -3.80 18.88 0.16
C ILE A 789 -4.61 17.62 0.43
N ARG A 790 -5.54 17.70 1.40
CA ARG A 790 -6.41 16.58 1.74
C ARG A 790 -7.47 16.32 0.69
N CYS A 791 -8.12 17.36 0.17
CA CYS A 791 -9.13 17.30 -0.88
C CYS A 791 -8.76 18.25 -2.04
N PRO A 792 -8.08 17.75 -3.09
CA PRO A 792 -7.58 18.60 -4.19
C PRO A 792 -8.63 18.93 -5.26
N LEU A 793 -9.88 18.47 -5.10
CA LEU A 793 -10.87 18.40 -6.17
C LEU A 793 -11.39 19.75 -6.68
N GLN A 794 -11.13 20.85 -5.94
CA GLN A 794 -11.58 22.21 -6.29
C GLN A 794 -10.41 23.20 -6.39
N LEU A 795 -9.17 22.71 -6.42
CA LEU A 795 -7.96 23.53 -6.54
C LEU A 795 -7.36 23.45 -7.94
N MET A 796 -6.84 24.58 -8.40
CA MET A 796 -5.91 24.69 -9.50
C MET A 796 -4.53 25.03 -8.93
N LEU A 797 -3.55 24.16 -9.18
CA LEU A 797 -2.15 24.38 -8.85
C LEU A 797 -1.46 25.03 -10.05
N VAL A 798 -0.69 26.10 -9.82
CA VAL A 798 0.03 26.81 -10.88
C VAL A 798 1.49 27.01 -10.50
N GLY A 799 2.41 26.71 -11.41
CA GLY A 799 3.84 26.85 -11.18
C GLY A 799 4.65 25.84 -11.99
N ASP A 800 5.92 25.67 -11.62
CA ASP A 800 6.78 24.61 -12.15
C ASP A 800 6.66 23.32 -11.30
N PRO A 801 6.09 22.22 -11.86
CA PRO A 801 5.93 20.96 -11.13
C PRO A 801 7.23 20.40 -10.54
N LEU A 802 8.36 20.53 -11.25
CA LEU A 802 9.61 19.85 -10.95
C LEU A 802 10.55 20.65 -10.04
N THR A 803 10.18 21.87 -9.64
CA THR A 803 11.02 22.68 -8.75
C THR A 803 11.29 21.93 -7.45
N ALA A 804 12.57 21.80 -7.09
CA ALA A 804 13.02 21.06 -5.91
C ALA A 804 14.28 21.73 -5.28
N PRO A 805 14.13 22.87 -4.58
CA PRO A 805 15.27 23.68 -4.16
C PRO A 805 16.19 22.99 -3.16
N TRP A 806 15.65 22.08 -2.35
CA TRP A 806 16.39 21.33 -1.34
C TRP A 806 16.70 19.88 -1.73
N ALA A 807 16.37 19.45 -2.95
CA ALA A 807 16.78 18.13 -3.45
C ALA A 807 18.29 18.13 -3.72
N PRO A 808 19.03 17.07 -3.35
CA PRO A 808 20.46 17.02 -3.60
C PRO A 808 20.74 16.94 -5.10
N ARG A 809 21.62 17.81 -5.58
CA ARG A 809 22.06 17.85 -6.98
C ARG A 809 23.26 16.94 -7.18
N SER A 810 23.26 16.13 -8.22
CA SER A 810 24.39 15.28 -8.60
C SER A 810 24.54 15.31 -10.12
N THR A 811 25.77 15.12 -10.59
CA THR A 811 26.06 15.08 -12.03
C THR A 811 26.21 13.63 -12.44
N LEU A 812 25.42 13.21 -13.42
CA LEU A 812 25.60 11.94 -14.11
C LEU A 812 26.32 12.21 -15.43
N GLN A 813 27.20 11.32 -15.84
CA GLN A 813 27.85 11.36 -17.15
C GLN A 813 27.76 9.99 -17.81
N ILE A 814 27.24 9.96 -19.04
CA ILE A 814 27.28 8.80 -19.92
C ILE A 814 28.70 8.67 -20.50
N LYS A 815 29.24 7.44 -20.47
CA LYS A 815 30.52 7.06 -21.08
C LYS A 815 30.30 5.99 -22.15
N GLY A 816 31.18 5.96 -23.15
CA GLY A 816 31.15 4.96 -24.23
C GLY A 816 30.41 5.40 -25.49
N ILE A 817 29.86 6.62 -25.53
CA ILE A 817 29.27 7.24 -26.72
C ILE A 817 29.41 8.76 -26.66
N GLU A 818 29.90 9.37 -27.73
CA GLU A 818 30.08 10.82 -27.83
C GLU A 818 28.86 11.51 -28.48
N PRO A 819 28.54 12.77 -28.12
CA PRO A 819 27.47 13.52 -28.76
C PRO A 819 27.65 13.64 -30.28
N GLY A 820 26.67 13.14 -31.04
CA GLY A 820 26.65 13.14 -32.50
C GLY A 820 27.39 11.97 -33.15
N GLU A 821 27.94 11.03 -32.38
CA GLU A 821 28.64 9.86 -32.90
C GLU A 821 27.74 8.99 -33.79
N SER A 822 28.30 8.48 -34.89
CA SER A 822 27.65 7.46 -35.73
C SER A 822 27.97 6.07 -35.23
N LEU A 823 27.03 5.46 -34.50
CA LEU A 823 27.19 4.17 -33.87
C LEU A 823 27.03 3.03 -34.89
N ARG A 824 28.13 2.36 -35.23
CA ARG A 824 28.15 1.25 -36.23
C ARG A 824 28.26 -0.14 -35.62
N THR A 825 28.74 -0.24 -34.39
CA THR A 825 28.98 -1.49 -33.67
C THR A 825 28.46 -1.37 -32.25
N ALA A 826 28.08 -2.49 -31.63
CA ALA A 826 27.66 -2.49 -30.24
C ALA A 826 28.72 -1.87 -29.30
N ARG A 827 28.27 -1.13 -28.30
CA ARG A 827 29.12 -0.45 -27.31
C ARG A 827 28.60 -0.69 -25.90
N SER A 828 29.52 -0.82 -24.95
CA SER A 828 29.19 -0.73 -23.53
C SER A 828 29.02 0.74 -23.17
N ILE A 829 27.87 1.07 -22.61
CA ILE A 829 27.57 2.36 -22.02
C ILE A 829 27.76 2.23 -20.51
N ASP A 830 28.65 3.05 -19.96
CA ASP A 830 28.92 3.09 -18.53
C ASP A 830 28.52 4.43 -17.94
N LEU A 831 28.21 4.45 -16.64
CA LEU A 831 27.77 5.65 -15.93
C LEU A 831 28.79 6.09 -14.90
N ASN A 832 29.18 7.36 -14.96
CA ASN A 832 29.94 8.03 -13.92
C ASN A 832 29.05 9.01 -13.17
N ILE A 833 28.99 8.90 -11.84
CA ILE A 833 28.16 9.77 -11.01
C ILE A 833 28.99 10.52 -9.97
N GLN A 834 28.84 11.84 -9.95
CA GLN A 834 29.41 12.73 -8.96
C GLN A 834 28.32 13.17 -8.00
N ALA A 835 28.31 12.59 -6.80
CA ALA A 835 27.30 12.82 -5.78
C ALA A 835 27.86 13.54 -4.54
N PRO A 836 27.07 14.39 -3.86
CA PRO A 836 27.44 14.96 -2.57
C PRO A 836 27.69 13.89 -1.50
N ARG A 837 28.47 14.23 -0.46
CA ARG A 837 28.71 13.32 0.68
C ARG A 837 27.40 12.82 1.29
N GLY A 838 27.31 11.51 1.51
CA GLY A 838 26.16 10.86 2.13
C GLY A 838 24.98 10.58 1.18
N VAL A 839 25.08 10.96 -0.09
CA VAL A 839 24.08 10.65 -1.12
C VAL A 839 24.57 9.47 -1.95
N SER A 840 23.76 8.40 -1.99
CA SER A 840 24.07 7.18 -2.75
C SER A 840 22.98 6.86 -3.75
N TYR A 841 23.39 6.42 -4.94
CA TYR A 841 22.53 6.04 -6.04
C TYR A 841 22.57 4.52 -6.25
N SER A 842 21.41 3.88 -6.36
CA SER A 842 21.32 2.40 -6.36
C SER A 842 20.53 1.82 -7.54
N ARG A 843 19.73 2.63 -8.23
CA ARG A 843 19.04 2.24 -9.45
C ARG A 843 19.51 3.12 -10.60
N PHE A 844 19.65 2.51 -11.77
CA PHE A 844 20.03 3.15 -13.01
C PHE A 844 19.13 2.62 -14.13
N ILE A 845 18.57 3.51 -14.95
CA ILE A 845 17.79 3.13 -16.13
C ILE A 845 18.34 3.83 -17.37
N TYR A 846 18.10 3.23 -18.53
CA TYR A 846 18.41 3.80 -19.84
C TYR A 846 17.12 3.96 -20.63
N LEU A 847 17.00 5.10 -21.29
CA LEU A 847 15.94 5.39 -22.23
C LEU A 847 16.53 5.70 -23.60
N VAL A 848 15.99 5.09 -24.65
CA VAL A 848 16.23 5.54 -26.03
C VAL A 848 14.94 6.12 -26.58
N ASP A 849 15.03 7.34 -27.08
CA ASP A 849 13.90 8.13 -27.60
C ASP A 849 12.74 8.22 -26.59
N GLY A 850 13.09 8.33 -25.31
CA GLY A 850 12.15 8.43 -24.18
C GLY A 850 11.45 7.13 -23.78
N LYS A 851 11.79 6.00 -24.39
CA LYS A 851 11.31 4.66 -23.97
C LYS A 851 12.35 3.99 -23.11
N ILE A 852 11.95 3.35 -22.01
CA ILE A 852 12.87 2.59 -21.15
C ILE A 852 13.31 1.32 -21.88
N ILE A 853 14.61 1.09 -21.98
CA ILE A 853 15.20 -0.02 -22.75
C ILE A 853 16.06 -0.95 -21.91
N GLY A 854 16.50 -0.50 -20.74
CA GLY A 854 17.38 -1.28 -19.89
C GLY A 854 17.59 -0.65 -18.52
N GLU A 855 18.23 -1.42 -17.64
CA GLU A 855 18.61 -1.02 -16.29
C GLU A 855 19.98 -1.60 -15.92
N GLY A 856 20.69 -0.93 -15.00
CA GLY A 856 22.01 -1.34 -14.54
C GLY A 856 23.06 -0.23 -14.61
N GLN A 857 24.19 -0.41 -13.92
CA GLN A 857 25.30 0.57 -13.97
C GLN A 857 26.03 0.61 -15.33
N SER A 858 25.86 -0.46 -16.12
CA SER A 858 26.33 -0.55 -17.50
C SER A 858 25.22 -1.13 -18.38
N PHE A 859 25.18 -0.74 -19.64
CA PHE A 859 24.21 -1.22 -20.63
C PHE A 859 24.86 -1.40 -22.00
N SER A 860 24.55 -2.49 -22.70
CA SER A 860 25.05 -2.73 -24.05
C SER A 860 24.11 -2.12 -25.07
N LEU A 861 24.56 -1.10 -25.80
CA LEU A 861 23.81 -0.47 -26.87
C LEU A 861 24.23 -1.06 -28.21
N ASP A 862 23.38 -1.89 -28.81
CA ASP A 862 23.60 -2.49 -30.13
C ASP A 862 22.83 -1.72 -31.22
N PRO A 863 23.50 -1.08 -32.20
CA PRO A 863 22.82 -0.33 -33.26
C PRO A 863 21.91 -1.20 -34.14
N ALA A 864 22.08 -2.53 -34.18
CA ALA A 864 21.23 -3.43 -34.96
C ALA A 864 19.78 -3.52 -34.44
N GLU A 865 19.54 -3.13 -33.19
CA GLU A 865 18.21 -3.17 -32.55
C GLU A 865 17.33 -1.95 -32.89
N TRP A 866 17.87 -0.97 -33.62
CA TRP A 866 17.27 0.34 -33.80
C TRP A 866 17.15 0.72 -35.26
N ALA A 867 16.19 1.59 -35.57
CA ALA A 867 16.02 2.13 -36.91
C ALA A 867 17.21 3.02 -37.30
N LYS A 868 17.41 3.23 -38.60
CA LYS A 868 18.36 4.23 -39.08
C LYS A 868 17.86 5.63 -38.74
N GLY A 869 18.76 6.51 -38.31
CA GLY A 869 18.42 7.90 -38.02
C GLY A 869 19.06 8.45 -36.75
N LYS A 870 18.50 9.56 -36.27
CA LYS A 870 18.93 10.25 -35.05
C LYS A 870 18.19 9.68 -33.85
N HIS A 871 18.94 9.34 -32.81
CA HIS A 871 18.41 8.80 -31.56
C HIS A 871 18.93 9.59 -30.37
N THR A 872 18.19 9.51 -29.26
CA THR A 872 18.57 10.12 -27.99
C THR A 872 18.66 9.06 -26.90
N LEU A 873 19.85 8.86 -26.35
CA LEU A 873 20.08 8.03 -25.17
C LEU A 873 20.04 8.90 -23.91
N ARG A 874 19.19 8.55 -22.96
CA ARG A 874 19.16 9.12 -21.62
C ARG A 874 19.50 8.05 -20.60
N ALA A 875 20.39 8.37 -19.68
CA ALA A 875 20.62 7.57 -18.48
C ALA A 875 20.10 8.33 -17.26
N VAL A 876 19.48 7.61 -16.32
CA VAL A 876 18.96 8.20 -15.07
C VAL A 876 19.40 7.35 -13.90
N ALA A 877 19.92 8.00 -12.85
CA ALA A 877 20.29 7.41 -11.58
C ALA A 877 19.36 7.91 -10.46
N TYR A 878 18.99 7.02 -9.55
CA TYR A 878 18.07 7.33 -8.43
C TYR A 878 18.72 7.13 -7.06
N THR A 879 18.46 8.06 -6.15
CA THR A 879 18.89 7.93 -4.75
C THR A 879 18.04 6.93 -3.97
N VAL A 880 18.57 6.48 -2.83
CA VAL A 880 17.83 5.64 -1.87
C VAL A 880 17.02 6.49 -0.89
N GLY A 881 15.83 6.02 -0.49
CA GLY A 881 15.02 6.68 0.54
C GLY A 881 13.52 6.71 0.25
N PHE A 882 12.76 7.40 1.11
CA PHE A 882 11.34 7.69 0.92
C PHE A 882 11.11 8.95 0.07
N VAL A 883 11.99 9.95 0.20
CA VAL A 883 12.09 11.08 -0.73
C VAL A 883 13.33 10.84 -1.56
N ARG A 884 13.15 10.45 -2.81
CA ARG A 884 14.28 10.22 -3.72
C ARG A 884 14.56 11.47 -4.54
N SER A 885 15.72 11.49 -5.17
CA SER A 885 16.12 12.48 -6.15
C SER A 885 16.78 11.75 -7.31
N GLN A 886 16.90 12.43 -8.45
CA GLN A 886 17.48 11.88 -9.65
C GLN A 886 18.67 12.69 -10.13
N ALA A 887 19.60 12.00 -10.78
CA ALA A 887 20.58 12.60 -11.67
C ALA A 887 20.42 11.95 -13.04
N PHE A 888 20.55 12.71 -14.11
CA PHE A 888 20.44 12.18 -15.46
C PHE A 888 21.40 12.87 -16.40
N ASP A 889 21.70 12.19 -17.50
CA ASP A 889 22.47 12.71 -18.61
C ASP A 889 21.82 12.27 -19.92
N THR A 890 22.06 12.98 -21.01
CA THR A 890 21.45 12.72 -22.31
C THR A 890 22.43 12.95 -23.43
N VAL A 891 22.65 11.93 -24.26
CA VAL A 891 23.53 11.97 -25.43
C VAL A 891 22.73 11.67 -26.69
N ARG A 892 22.92 12.49 -27.72
CA ARG A 892 22.34 12.26 -29.06
C ARG A 892 23.35 11.50 -29.91
N PHE A 893 22.88 10.55 -30.72
CA PHE A 893 23.72 9.73 -31.59
C PHE A 893 22.99 9.38 -32.90
N VAL A 894 23.72 8.84 -33.87
CA VAL A 894 23.19 8.49 -35.20
C VAL A 894 23.43 7.02 -35.48
N ILE A 895 22.43 6.35 -36.05
CA ILE A 895 22.55 5.00 -36.59
C ILE A 895 22.52 5.08 -38.13
N PRO A 896 23.60 4.69 -38.83
CA PRO A 896 23.78 4.89 -40.27
C PRO A 896 23.04 3.90 -41.19
#